data_AF-A0A9E6BQQ3-F1
#
_entry.id   AF-A0A9E6BQQ3-F1
#
_cell.length_a   1.000
_cell.length_b   1.000
_cell.length_c   1.000
_cell.angle_alpha   90.00
_cell.angle_beta   90.00
_cell.angle_gamma   90.00
#
_symmetry.space_group_name_H-M   'P 1'
#
loop_
_entity.id
_entity.type
_entity.pdbx_description
1 polymer ?
#
loop_
_entity_poly.entity_id
_entity_poly.type
_entity_poly.pdbx_seq_one_letter_code
_entity_poly.pdbx_strand_id
1 'polypeptide(L)'
;MAAAQDHPAWTRRGRVIWGGNLHEPLAFYRRENRLMAGVAAQGLWLEEWYKKVRSERTIEQLAELGVNLLYVNFAKGAGDPEYEDRAGTKRLVATCRRHGIRTLAYIQFACPITESLLIARPEARNWLARDRFGRPQLYGGNRYYRQRMCPANPAYIEYVKTLIREALVDYDMDGVFLDNFYYRPCYCDHCQRRFREYLRERFPDPLASLGVADLRGVRIPEVESRETVITDRLHQAWASWRMTVLPEVAESLRRYVRSIDPDAALCANICYPRMDNWSLRGADPRRFLRTFDISYAEASTSFPRWENGQAVSNALVLLMGADAGGNVLPGAWLPGLQLPERADQIELCLGESLAFGGHVLAGIWALRMKGRKWARNEQELSEPYFTRPEVAGTWARYNRFLLDHPQLYIGSTLDCPVAIYHSAASMTYDFGVAYAAFVNASQSLLQARVPFAALFSEELSRLNRYRVLWVPSQRCLSDEEIAAMEEFVRGGGRLIVTGWCGLYDQFRRERRDFGLNDLTGASLFGPRPRDGTSRASGKGETVFFPSAPELAGVNTRSSVVKPTVPNAAKQVVEAVRRQLGPALKLQVEAPPSVLMAVFKTADGATVTHLLNYNNREPLRDVPLIAPAGSPLRSSTPKAFSPDGPHPATLTEQSPGCWVLAELKTYTCVMWDREE
;
A
#
# COMPACT_ATOMS: atom_id res chain seq x y z
N MET A 1 -12.25 17.87 0.90
CA MET A 1 -11.10 17.53 0.01
C MET A 1 -9.99 18.51 0.34
N ALA A 2 -9.02 18.14 1.18
CA ALA A 2 -7.98 19.09 1.64
C ALA A 2 -6.55 18.50 1.69
N ALA A 3 -6.36 17.20 1.43
CA ALA A 3 -5.06 16.53 1.62
C ALA A 3 -4.13 16.55 0.40
N ALA A 4 -4.62 16.84 -0.80
CA ALA A 4 -3.86 16.67 -2.06
C ALA A 4 -2.98 17.89 -2.45
N GLN A 5 -3.02 18.98 -1.68
CA GLN A 5 -2.37 20.25 -2.06
C GLN A 5 -0.91 20.38 -1.56
N ASP A 6 -0.42 19.47 -0.73
CA ASP A 6 0.83 19.62 0.05
C ASP A 6 1.90 18.55 -0.28
N HIS A 7 1.75 17.88 -1.44
CA HIS A 7 2.76 16.98 -2.02
C HIS A 7 3.49 17.70 -3.16
N PRO A 8 4.84 17.57 -3.29
CA PRO A 8 5.61 18.20 -4.34
C PRO A 8 5.05 17.91 -5.74
N ALA A 9 5.09 18.90 -6.63
CA ALA A 9 4.45 18.76 -7.94
C ALA A 9 4.99 17.56 -8.76
N TRP A 10 6.24 17.17 -8.51
CA TRP A 10 6.93 16.08 -9.19
C TRP A 10 6.62 14.68 -8.65
N THR A 11 6.20 14.52 -7.38
CA THR A 11 5.89 13.21 -6.79
C THR A 11 4.48 12.70 -7.14
N ARG A 12 3.62 13.58 -7.68
CA ARG A 12 2.22 13.29 -8.01
C ARG A 12 2.10 12.09 -8.97
N ARG A 13 0.98 11.37 -8.85
CA ARG A 13 0.60 10.29 -9.77
C ARG A 13 0.61 10.80 -11.23
N GLY A 14 1.01 9.93 -12.16
CA GLY A 14 1.24 10.27 -13.56
C GLY A 14 2.65 10.75 -13.90
N ARG A 15 3.58 10.87 -12.93
CA ARG A 15 4.90 11.50 -13.17
C ARG A 15 6.12 10.67 -12.82
N VAL A 16 6.04 9.70 -11.91
CA VAL A 16 7.24 9.10 -11.31
C VAL A 16 7.58 7.75 -11.95
N ILE A 17 8.78 7.67 -12.52
CA ILE A 17 9.37 6.43 -13.07
C ILE A 17 10.66 6.16 -12.32
N TRP A 18 10.66 5.08 -11.53
CA TRP A 18 11.73 4.75 -10.60
C TRP A 18 12.69 3.72 -11.19
N GLY A 19 13.97 4.09 -11.28
CA GLY A 19 15.04 3.27 -11.85
C GLY A 19 15.54 2.12 -10.97
N GLY A 20 14.91 1.91 -9.80
CA GLY A 20 15.25 0.81 -8.91
C GLY A 20 16.40 1.08 -7.94
N ASN A 21 17.12 0.02 -7.58
CA ASN A 21 17.63 -0.11 -6.22
C ASN A 21 19.14 0.07 -6.01
N LEU A 22 19.61 1.29 -5.68
CA LEU A 22 21.01 1.60 -5.31
C LEU A 22 21.25 1.91 -3.82
N HIS A 23 20.36 1.49 -2.92
CA HIS A 23 20.38 1.90 -1.51
C HIS A 23 21.45 1.23 -0.62
N GLU A 24 22.05 0.12 -1.04
CA GLU A 24 23.01 -0.62 -0.21
C GLU A 24 24.46 -0.18 -0.48
N PRO A 25 25.26 0.14 0.56
CA PRO A 25 26.68 0.41 0.41
C PRO A 25 27.48 -0.88 0.18
N LEU A 26 28.63 -0.78 -0.51
CA LEU A 26 29.47 -1.93 -0.86
C LEU A 26 29.90 -2.76 0.37
N ALA A 27 30.30 -2.09 1.46
CA ALA A 27 30.62 -2.73 2.73
C ALA A 27 29.48 -3.60 3.30
N PHE A 28 28.22 -3.20 3.11
CA PHE A 28 27.06 -4.01 3.54
C PHE A 28 26.86 -5.24 2.65
N TYR A 29 27.08 -5.13 1.33
CA TYR A 29 27.09 -6.31 0.46
C TYR A 29 28.20 -7.30 0.87
N ARG A 30 29.45 -6.84 1.03
CA ARG A 30 30.57 -7.70 1.48
C ARG A 30 30.25 -8.46 2.77
N ARG A 31 29.50 -7.84 3.70
CA ARG A 31 29.07 -8.44 4.98
C ARG A 31 27.92 -9.45 4.85
N GLU A 32 27.04 -9.30 3.87
CA GLU A 32 25.90 -10.20 3.67
C GLU A 32 26.34 -11.44 2.88
N ASN A 33 26.56 -12.55 3.58
CA ASN A 33 26.92 -13.84 2.96
C ASN A 33 25.69 -14.55 2.33
N ARG A 34 25.02 -13.91 1.35
CA ARG A 34 23.85 -14.46 0.64
C ARG A 34 23.51 -13.70 -0.65
N LEU A 35 22.65 -14.28 -1.48
CA LEU A 35 21.96 -13.57 -2.56
C LEU A 35 21.01 -12.50 -1.97
N MET A 36 21.26 -11.23 -2.29
CA MET A 36 20.55 -10.06 -1.75
C MET A 36 19.58 -9.50 -2.80
N ALA A 37 18.38 -10.08 -2.90
CA ALA A 37 17.32 -9.66 -3.82
C ALA A 37 17.81 -9.43 -5.27
N GLY A 38 18.51 -10.44 -5.81
CA GLY A 38 19.13 -10.39 -7.15
C GLY A 38 20.60 -9.95 -7.19
N VAL A 39 21.21 -9.54 -6.06
CA VAL A 39 22.65 -9.21 -6.00
C VAL A 39 23.45 -10.38 -5.41
N ALA A 40 24.40 -10.91 -6.17
CA ALA A 40 25.36 -11.91 -5.70
C ALA A 40 26.45 -11.24 -4.85
N ALA A 41 26.16 -11.02 -3.57
CA ALA A 41 27.01 -10.24 -2.65
C ALA A 41 28.36 -10.88 -2.28
N GLN A 42 28.59 -12.13 -2.72
CA GLN A 42 29.87 -12.85 -2.63
C GLN A 42 30.46 -13.19 -4.02
N GLY A 43 29.89 -12.63 -5.10
CA GLY A 43 30.44 -12.80 -6.45
C GLY A 43 31.73 -11.98 -6.60
N LEU A 44 32.77 -12.57 -7.20
CA LEU A 44 34.04 -11.87 -7.46
C LEU A 44 33.87 -10.62 -8.35
N TRP A 45 32.78 -10.57 -9.12
CA TRP A 45 32.36 -9.46 -9.97
C TRP A 45 31.49 -8.40 -9.25
N LEU A 46 31.31 -8.48 -7.93
CA LEU A 46 30.48 -7.54 -7.15
C LEU A 46 30.92 -6.08 -7.33
N GLU A 47 32.22 -5.80 -7.24
CA GLU A 47 32.74 -4.44 -7.35
C GLU A 47 32.62 -3.88 -8.77
N GLU A 48 32.77 -4.74 -9.78
CA GLU A 48 32.59 -4.36 -11.18
C GLU A 48 31.13 -3.94 -11.42
N TRP A 49 30.17 -4.74 -10.95
CA TRP A 49 28.74 -4.38 -10.98
C TRP A 49 28.47 -3.09 -10.21
N TYR A 50 29.02 -2.94 -9.00
CA TYR A 50 28.81 -1.76 -8.17
C TYR A 50 29.32 -0.47 -8.83
N LYS A 51 30.44 -0.57 -9.56
CA LYS A 51 30.98 0.53 -10.41
C LYS A 51 30.09 0.78 -11.62
N LYS A 52 29.65 -0.27 -12.34
CA LYS A 52 28.76 -0.17 -13.51
C LYS A 52 27.44 0.52 -13.16
N VAL A 53 26.71 0.07 -12.14
CA VAL A 53 25.40 0.65 -11.75
C VAL A 53 25.47 2.10 -11.23
N ARG A 54 26.68 2.62 -10.96
CA ARG A 54 26.94 4.02 -10.57
C ARG A 54 27.63 4.83 -11.68
N SER A 55 27.85 4.23 -12.85
CA SER A 55 28.53 4.87 -13.98
C SER A 55 27.62 5.86 -14.71
N GLU A 56 28.21 6.90 -15.30
CA GLU A 56 27.48 7.90 -16.09
C GLU A 56 26.71 7.26 -17.25
N ARG A 57 27.32 6.31 -17.96
CA ARG A 57 26.66 5.49 -18.99
C ARG A 57 25.37 4.82 -18.49
N THR A 58 25.38 4.23 -17.29
CA THR A 58 24.15 3.62 -16.74
C THR A 58 23.09 4.65 -16.39
N ILE A 59 23.48 5.83 -15.91
CA ILE A 59 22.53 6.92 -15.61
C ILE A 59 21.93 7.52 -16.88
N GLU A 60 22.75 7.71 -17.93
CA GLU A 60 22.32 8.08 -19.27
C GLU A 60 21.31 7.08 -19.83
N GLN A 61 21.63 5.78 -19.83
CA GLN A 61 20.74 4.72 -20.29
C GLN A 61 19.41 4.65 -19.50
N LEU A 62 19.40 4.96 -18.20
CA LEU A 62 18.17 5.06 -17.43
C LEU A 62 17.33 6.27 -17.89
N ALA A 63 17.95 7.41 -18.15
CA ALA A 63 17.28 8.62 -18.63
C ALA A 63 16.69 8.42 -20.04
N GLU A 64 17.40 7.72 -20.94
CA GLU A 64 16.89 7.29 -22.25
C GLU A 64 15.61 6.44 -22.14
N LEU A 65 15.54 5.58 -21.11
CA LEU A 65 14.36 4.77 -20.79
C LEU A 65 13.22 5.59 -20.12
N GLY A 66 13.42 6.89 -19.88
CA GLY A 66 12.44 7.77 -19.22
C GLY A 66 12.41 7.67 -17.70
N VAL A 67 13.41 7.04 -17.07
CA VAL A 67 13.56 7.07 -15.60
C VAL A 67 13.83 8.51 -15.16
N ASN A 68 13.15 8.92 -14.08
CA ASN A 68 13.31 10.26 -13.51
C ASN A 68 13.47 10.27 -11.98
N LEU A 69 13.50 9.09 -11.34
CA LEU A 69 13.77 8.95 -9.91
C LEU A 69 14.72 7.78 -9.64
N LEU A 70 15.69 8.00 -8.77
CA LEU A 70 16.49 6.97 -8.11
C LEU A 70 16.48 7.19 -6.59
N TYR A 71 16.78 6.14 -5.84
CA TYR A 71 17.25 6.32 -4.46
C TYR A 71 18.67 5.79 -4.30
N VAL A 72 19.48 6.47 -3.51
CA VAL A 72 20.92 6.23 -3.43
C VAL A 72 21.30 5.88 -1.99
N ASN A 73 22.31 5.03 -1.84
CA ASN A 73 22.88 4.71 -0.54
C ASN A 73 23.35 5.99 0.14
N PHE A 74 22.86 6.24 1.35
CA PHE A 74 23.23 7.43 2.11
C PHE A 74 23.54 7.07 3.57
N ALA A 75 22.53 6.67 4.35
CA ALA A 75 22.70 6.34 5.76
C ALA A 75 22.14 4.96 6.10
N LYS A 76 22.97 3.91 5.97
CA LYS A 76 22.67 2.59 6.58
C LYS A 76 22.91 2.59 8.11
N GLY A 77 23.35 3.72 8.66
CA GLY A 77 23.59 4.00 10.08
C GLY A 77 24.87 3.41 10.65
N ALA A 78 25.51 2.54 9.88
CA ALA A 78 26.95 2.36 9.85
C ALA A 78 27.63 3.76 9.72
N GLY A 79 28.73 4.04 10.43
CA GLY A 79 29.53 5.28 10.33
C GLY A 79 30.64 5.34 11.40
N ASP A 80 31.94 5.55 11.11
CA ASP A 80 32.68 5.65 9.83
C ASP A 80 33.82 4.59 9.83
N PRO A 81 34.11 3.78 8.77
CA PRO A 81 34.41 4.14 7.36
C PRO A 81 33.22 4.17 6.39
N GLU A 82 31.98 4.20 6.90
CA GLU A 82 30.77 4.15 6.08
C GLU A 82 30.44 5.43 5.31
N TYR A 83 31.42 6.32 5.21
CA TYR A 83 31.58 7.35 4.19
C TYR A 83 32.47 6.94 3.01
N GLU A 84 32.79 5.65 2.89
CA GLU A 84 33.63 4.97 1.85
C GLU A 84 33.44 5.51 0.42
N ASP A 85 32.23 5.94 0.04
CA ASP A 85 31.99 6.65 -1.21
C ASP A 85 31.02 7.84 -1.05
N ARG A 86 31.22 8.69 -0.03
CA ARG A 86 30.56 10.01 0.05
C ARG A 86 30.82 10.81 -1.23
N ALA A 87 32.08 10.84 -1.67
CA ALA A 87 32.50 11.56 -2.87
C ALA A 87 31.79 11.04 -4.13
N GLY A 88 31.72 9.71 -4.34
CA GLY A 88 31.03 9.14 -5.49
C GLY A 88 29.52 9.10 -5.37
N THR A 89 28.95 9.14 -4.15
CA THR A 89 27.53 9.41 -3.97
C THR A 89 27.20 10.85 -4.38
N LYS A 90 28.03 11.83 -4.02
CA LYS A 90 27.90 13.21 -4.49
C LYS A 90 28.13 13.34 -6.00
N ARG A 91 29.10 12.63 -6.58
CA ARG A 91 29.25 12.53 -8.06
C ARG A 91 28.03 11.89 -8.71
N LEU A 92 27.50 10.80 -8.14
CA LEU A 92 26.31 10.10 -8.65
C LEU A 92 25.09 11.01 -8.65
N VAL A 93 24.82 11.73 -7.56
CA VAL A 93 23.73 12.72 -7.49
C VAL A 93 23.92 13.81 -8.56
N ALA A 94 25.13 14.37 -8.68
CA ALA A 94 25.43 15.37 -9.70
C ALA A 94 25.25 14.84 -11.14
N THR A 95 25.57 13.56 -11.39
CA THR A 95 25.35 12.90 -12.68
C THR A 95 23.86 12.65 -12.92
N CYS A 96 23.10 12.14 -11.95
CA CYS A 96 21.65 12.00 -12.04
C CYS A 96 20.99 13.35 -12.38
N ARG A 97 21.38 14.43 -11.69
CA ARG A 97 20.89 15.79 -11.96
C ARG A 97 21.19 16.26 -13.40
N ARG A 98 22.38 15.99 -13.95
CA ARG A 98 22.71 16.33 -15.36
C ARG A 98 21.78 15.64 -16.37
N HIS A 99 21.31 14.43 -16.06
CA HIS A 99 20.38 13.66 -16.89
C HIS A 99 18.90 13.80 -16.47
N GLY A 100 18.56 14.77 -15.61
CA GLY A 100 17.17 15.02 -15.18
C GLY A 100 16.58 13.97 -14.23
N ILE A 101 17.40 13.10 -13.65
CA ILE A 101 17.00 12.08 -12.67
C ILE A 101 17.10 12.67 -11.26
N ARG A 102 15.98 12.69 -10.55
CA ARG A 102 15.90 13.06 -9.12
C ARG A 102 16.42 11.95 -8.22
N THR A 103 16.89 12.32 -7.04
CA THR A 103 17.53 11.40 -6.08
C THR A 103 16.91 11.50 -4.69
N LEU A 104 16.69 10.34 -4.06
CA LEU A 104 16.32 10.23 -2.64
C LEU A 104 17.46 9.63 -1.82
N ALA A 105 17.79 10.25 -0.69
CA ALA A 105 18.72 9.66 0.27
C ALA A 105 18.07 8.49 1.00
N TYR A 106 18.57 7.27 0.83
CA TYR A 106 18.11 6.14 1.62
C TYR A 106 18.66 6.22 3.05
N ILE A 107 17.76 6.28 4.02
CA ILE A 107 18.05 6.31 5.46
C ILE A 107 17.41 5.06 6.09
N GLN A 108 18.23 4.21 6.71
CA GLN A 108 17.75 3.05 7.45
C GLN A 108 17.27 3.49 8.83
N PHE A 109 15.96 3.67 8.95
CA PHE A 109 15.29 4.18 10.15
C PHE A 109 15.28 3.11 11.26
N ALA A 110 14.50 2.03 11.13
CA ALA A 110 14.26 1.18 12.30
C ALA A 110 15.42 0.31 12.77
N CYS A 111 16.41 -0.02 11.91
CA CYS A 111 17.50 -0.94 12.26
C CYS A 111 18.83 -0.65 11.53
N PRO A 112 19.50 0.47 11.89
CA PRO A 112 20.85 0.79 11.40
C PRO A 112 21.88 -0.28 11.81
N ILE A 113 23.05 -0.23 11.18
CA ILE A 113 24.22 -1.02 11.61
C ILE A 113 24.82 -0.30 12.82
N THR A 114 24.78 -0.95 13.99
CA THR A 114 24.99 -0.24 15.26
C THR A 114 26.40 -0.31 15.82
N GLU A 115 27.26 -1.21 15.36
CA GLU A 115 28.64 -1.31 15.89
C GLU A 115 29.39 0.02 15.79
N SER A 116 29.42 0.58 14.58
CA SER A 116 30.11 1.81 14.23
C SER A 116 29.32 3.06 14.65
N LEU A 117 27.97 3.05 14.55
CA LEU A 117 27.13 4.10 15.14
C LEU A 117 27.46 4.33 16.63
N LEU A 118 27.66 3.26 17.40
CA LEU A 118 27.92 3.32 18.84
C LEU A 118 29.39 3.66 19.18
N ILE A 119 30.27 3.71 18.17
CA ILE A 119 31.61 4.30 18.23
C ILE A 119 31.51 5.81 17.93
N ALA A 120 30.88 6.20 16.82
CA ALA A 120 30.75 7.60 16.41
C ALA A 120 29.78 8.43 17.28
N ARG A 121 28.81 7.77 17.93
CA ARG A 121 27.79 8.35 18.82
C ARG A 121 27.59 7.44 20.04
N PRO A 122 28.50 7.44 21.03
CA PRO A 122 28.40 6.56 22.19
C PRO A 122 27.09 6.65 22.97
N GLU A 123 26.46 7.82 22.98
CA GLU A 123 25.15 8.15 23.55
C GLU A 123 23.98 7.41 22.86
N ALA A 124 24.16 6.94 21.62
CA ALA A 124 23.14 6.20 20.88
C ALA A 124 22.75 4.86 21.54
N ARG A 125 23.52 4.37 22.53
CA ARG A 125 23.14 3.27 23.44
C ARG A 125 21.78 3.52 24.12
N ASN A 126 21.42 4.79 24.35
CA ASN A 126 20.16 5.22 24.95
C ASN A 126 19.00 5.33 23.95
N TRP A 127 19.29 5.26 22.65
CA TRP A 127 18.30 5.30 21.56
C TRP A 127 17.76 3.90 21.22
N LEU A 128 18.50 2.85 21.57
CA LEU A 128 18.19 1.46 21.26
C LEU A 128 16.83 1.03 21.84
N ALA A 129 15.98 0.46 20.98
CA ALA A 129 14.73 -0.17 21.39
C ALA A 129 15.01 -1.39 22.27
N ARG A 130 14.30 -1.49 23.40
CA ARG A 130 14.50 -2.56 24.39
C ARG A 130 13.39 -3.60 24.33
N ASP A 131 13.74 -4.87 24.45
CA ASP A 131 12.79 -5.96 24.66
C ASP A 131 12.26 -5.96 26.10
N ARG A 132 11.33 -6.87 26.42
CA ARG A 132 10.75 -7.02 27.76
C ARG A 132 11.78 -7.26 28.88
N PHE A 133 12.96 -7.79 28.53
CA PHE A 133 14.06 -8.06 29.44
C PHE A 133 15.09 -6.90 29.50
N GLY A 134 14.77 -5.73 28.91
CA GLY A 134 15.66 -4.56 28.88
C GLY A 134 16.80 -4.64 27.86
N ARG A 135 16.88 -5.71 27.07
CA ARG A 135 17.99 -5.96 26.13
C ARG A 135 17.76 -5.24 24.79
N PRO A 136 18.81 -4.78 24.08
CA PRO A 136 18.66 -4.24 22.73
C PRO A 136 17.99 -5.23 21.77
N GLN A 137 16.99 -4.78 21.02
CA GLN A 137 16.29 -5.62 20.05
C GLN A 137 17.10 -5.79 18.76
N LEU A 138 17.24 -7.04 18.28
CA LEU A 138 17.96 -7.34 17.05
C LEU A 138 17.05 -7.36 15.81
N TYR A 139 17.57 -6.92 14.67
CA TYR A 139 16.95 -7.14 13.37
C TYR A 139 17.07 -8.62 12.95
N GLY A 140 16.02 -9.17 12.36
CA GLY A 140 15.98 -10.60 11.96
C GLY A 140 16.08 -11.62 13.12
N GLY A 141 16.13 -11.18 14.38
CA GLY A 141 16.29 -12.04 15.57
C GLY A 141 17.73 -12.42 15.90
N ASN A 142 18.64 -12.48 14.92
CA ASN A 142 20.02 -12.93 15.10
C ASN A 142 21.11 -11.96 14.57
N ARG A 143 20.75 -10.84 13.95
CA ARG A 143 21.74 -9.87 13.41
C ARG A 143 22.21 -8.94 14.51
N TYR A 144 23.16 -9.42 15.32
CA TYR A 144 23.75 -8.70 16.46
C TYR A 144 24.24 -7.28 16.11
N TYR A 145 24.73 -7.10 14.89
CA TYR A 145 25.24 -5.83 14.35
C TYR A 145 24.16 -4.86 13.83
N ARG A 146 22.88 -5.26 13.80
CA ARG A 146 21.75 -4.41 13.42
C ARG A 146 20.72 -4.37 14.54
N GLN A 147 20.96 -3.52 15.53
CA GLN A 147 20.01 -3.30 16.62
C GLN A 147 18.93 -2.29 16.20
N ARG A 148 17.74 -2.42 16.77
CA ARG A 148 16.60 -1.54 16.47
C ARG A 148 16.65 -0.25 17.27
N MET A 149 16.23 0.84 16.65
CA MET A 149 16.05 2.14 17.31
C MET A 149 14.64 2.31 17.85
N CYS A 150 14.51 3.08 18.93
CA CYS A 150 13.22 3.46 19.51
C CYS A 150 12.67 4.67 18.75
N PRO A 151 11.60 4.53 17.94
CA PRO A 151 11.08 5.65 17.15
C PRO A 151 10.41 6.72 18.01
N ALA A 152 10.03 6.41 19.25
CA ALA A 152 9.50 7.39 20.19
C ALA A 152 10.59 8.28 20.81
N ASN A 153 11.87 7.88 20.78
CA ASN A 153 12.94 8.61 21.47
C ASN A 153 13.28 9.91 20.72
N PRO A 154 13.11 11.10 21.34
CA PRO A 154 13.32 12.38 20.66
C PRO A 154 14.78 12.57 20.20
N ALA A 155 15.77 12.13 20.97
CA ALA A 155 17.19 12.26 20.58
C ALA A 155 17.53 11.44 19.32
N TYR A 156 16.85 10.29 19.14
CA TYR A 156 16.97 9.52 17.90
C TYR A 156 16.31 10.22 16.71
N ILE A 157 15.15 10.86 16.92
CA ILE A 157 14.47 11.63 15.86
C ILE A 157 15.29 12.86 15.45
N GLU A 158 15.94 13.55 16.39
CA GLU A 158 16.87 14.65 16.05
C GLU A 158 18.09 14.14 15.26
N TYR A 159 18.64 12.95 15.59
CA TYR A 159 19.68 12.34 14.75
C TYR A 159 19.18 12.03 13.32
N VAL A 160 17.97 11.52 13.15
CA VAL A 160 17.36 11.33 11.82
C VAL A 160 17.23 12.67 11.09
N LYS A 161 16.83 13.76 11.78
CA LYS A 161 16.80 15.11 11.21
C LYS A 161 18.18 15.64 10.80
N THR A 162 19.27 15.28 11.49
CA THR A 162 20.62 15.65 11.01
C THR A 162 20.97 14.97 9.69
N LEU A 163 20.62 13.68 9.53
CA LEU A 163 20.83 12.95 8.27
C LEU A 163 19.97 13.51 7.13
N ILE A 164 18.72 13.89 7.41
CA ILE A 164 17.83 14.54 6.44
C ILE A 164 18.41 15.88 5.99
N ARG A 165 18.86 16.72 6.92
CA ARG A 165 19.49 18.01 6.58
C ARG A 165 20.71 17.80 5.69
N GLU A 166 21.59 16.87 6.06
CA GLU A 166 22.81 16.60 5.28
C GLU A 166 22.47 16.13 3.85
N ALA A 167 21.50 15.23 3.70
CA ALA A 167 21.04 14.76 2.39
C ALA A 167 20.53 15.90 1.49
N LEU A 168 19.70 16.81 2.03
CA LEU A 168 19.10 17.89 1.25
C LEU A 168 20.08 19.03 0.99
N VAL A 169 20.85 19.46 2.01
CA VAL A 169 21.70 20.67 1.96
C VAL A 169 23.09 20.38 1.43
N ASP A 170 23.74 19.32 1.92
CA ASP A 170 25.17 19.08 1.65
C ASP A 170 25.39 18.17 0.43
N TYR A 171 24.37 17.39 0.05
CA TYR A 171 24.36 16.51 -1.11
C TYR A 171 23.44 16.96 -2.25
N ASP A 172 22.57 17.96 -2.02
CA ASP A 172 21.64 18.47 -3.03
C ASP A 172 20.77 17.33 -3.61
N MET A 173 20.12 16.56 -2.73
CA MET A 173 19.15 15.52 -3.10
C MET A 173 17.71 16.03 -2.99
N ASP A 174 16.83 15.50 -3.85
CA ASP A 174 15.42 15.89 -3.98
C ASP A 174 14.50 15.34 -2.88
N GLY A 175 15.05 14.68 -1.85
CA GLY A 175 14.25 14.05 -0.80
C GLY A 175 14.97 12.92 -0.07
N VAL A 176 14.22 12.24 0.78
CA VAL A 176 14.71 11.15 1.63
C VAL A 176 13.76 9.95 1.62
N PHE A 177 14.31 8.75 1.80
CA PHE A 177 13.55 7.51 1.90
C PHE A 177 13.86 6.81 3.23
N LEU A 178 12.86 6.69 4.09
CA LEU A 178 12.97 6.05 5.39
C LEU A 178 12.60 4.56 5.31
N ASP A 179 13.59 3.67 5.40
CA ASP A 179 13.33 2.23 5.32
C ASP A 179 12.93 1.60 6.66
N ASN A 180 12.06 0.59 6.56
CA ASN A 180 11.45 -0.12 7.67
C ASN A 180 10.73 0.83 8.64
N PHE A 181 9.83 1.69 8.17
CA PHE A 181 9.05 2.63 8.97
C PHE A 181 7.91 1.93 9.75
N TYR A 182 8.29 0.99 10.61
CA TYR A 182 7.47 0.21 11.52
C TYR A 182 8.33 -0.24 12.72
N TYR A 183 7.72 -0.60 13.84
CA TYR A 183 8.49 -1.01 15.02
C TYR A 183 7.93 -2.23 15.77
N ARG A 184 8.75 -2.75 16.68
CA ARG A 184 8.40 -3.81 17.62
C ARG A 184 8.09 -3.19 19.00
N PRO A 185 7.36 -3.90 19.88
CA PRO A 185 7.12 -3.46 21.27
C PRO A 185 8.40 -2.98 21.93
N CYS A 186 8.46 -1.73 22.38
CA CYS A 186 9.66 -1.15 23.00
C CYS A 186 9.38 -0.83 24.47
N TYR A 187 10.18 -1.41 25.36
CA TYR A 187 9.95 -1.37 26.81
C TYR A 187 10.91 -0.42 27.55
N CYS A 188 11.66 0.43 26.83
CA CYS A 188 12.54 1.43 27.46
C CYS A 188 11.75 2.44 28.30
N ASP A 189 12.40 3.07 29.28
CA ASP A 189 11.71 3.95 30.22
C ASP A 189 11.03 5.16 29.56
N HIS A 190 11.54 5.62 28.42
CA HIS A 190 10.88 6.66 27.64
C HIS A 190 9.51 6.20 27.12
N CYS A 191 9.42 5.02 26.49
CA CYS A 191 8.13 4.44 26.05
C CYS A 191 7.21 4.16 27.24
N GLN A 192 7.75 3.66 28.36
CA GLN A 192 6.98 3.37 29.57
C GLN A 192 6.37 4.64 30.18
N ARG A 193 7.07 5.78 30.14
CA ARG A 193 6.52 7.09 30.56
C ARG A 193 5.46 7.60 29.60
N ARG A 194 5.77 7.67 28.29
CA ARG A 194 4.82 8.13 27.26
C ARG A 194 3.52 7.32 27.22
N PHE A 195 3.59 6.02 27.46
CA PHE A 195 2.38 5.20 27.53
C PHE A 195 1.51 5.58 28.76
N ARG A 196 2.11 5.80 29.94
CA ARG A 196 1.36 6.27 31.13
C ARG A 196 0.78 7.68 30.95
N GLU A 197 1.48 8.55 30.23
CA GLU A 197 0.99 9.89 29.85
C GLU A 197 -0.26 9.76 28.97
N TYR A 198 -0.17 9.01 27.87
CA TYR A 198 -1.32 8.68 27.02
C TYR A 198 -2.50 8.08 27.80
N LEU A 199 -2.24 7.19 28.77
CA LEU A 199 -3.32 6.61 29.59
C LEU A 199 -4.02 7.66 30.46
N ARG A 200 -3.30 8.60 31.07
CA ARG A 200 -3.90 9.69 31.87
C ARG A 200 -4.73 10.63 31.01
N GLU A 201 -4.26 10.94 29.81
CA GLU A 201 -4.95 11.84 28.88
C GLU A 201 -6.21 11.19 28.30
N ARG A 202 -6.16 9.88 27.98
CA ARG A 202 -7.24 9.19 27.28
C ARG A 202 -8.27 8.53 28.20
N PHE A 203 -7.90 8.20 29.43
CA PHE A 203 -8.76 7.50 30.40
C PHE A 203 -8.78 8.28 31.74
N PRO A 204 -9.61 9.33 31.85
CA PRO A 204 -9.69 10.15 33.07
C PRO A 204 -10.20 9.36 34.28
N ASP A 205 -11.04 8.33 34.05
CA ASP A 205 -11.32 7.27 35.02
C ASP A 205 -10.68 5.95 34.55
N PRO A 206 -9.43 5.66 34.95
CA PRO A 206 -8.74 4.43 34.57
C PRO A 206 -9.27 3.20 35.34
N LEU A 207 -9.97 3.38 36.46
CA LEU A 207 -10.54 2.28 37.21
C LEU A 207 -11.76 1.73 36.47
N ALA A 208 -12.71 2.60 36.09
CA ALA A 208 -13.88 2.19 35.31
C ALA A 208 -13.53 1.77 33.88
N SER A 209 -12.53 2.41 33.25
CA SER A 209 -12.21 2.16 31.83
C SER A 209 -11.26 0.97 31.62
N LEU A 210 -10.32 0.75 32.54
CA LEU A 210 -9.21 -0.20 32.37
C LEU A 210 -9.08 -1.21 33.52
N GLY A 211 -9.83 -1.04 34.62
CA GLY A 211 -9.66 -1.83 35.84
C GLY A 211 -8.41 -1.45 36.66
N VAL A 212 -7.84 -0.25 36.43
CA VAL A 212 -6.57 0.18 37.03
C VAL A 212 -6.78 1.34 38.00
N ALA A 213 -6.54 1.09 39.29
CA ALA A 213 -6.65 2.11 40.33
C ALA A 213 -5.53 3.17 40.30
N ASP A 214 -4.31 2.82 39.86
CA ASP A 214 -3.18 3.75 39.80
C ASP A 214 -2.28 3.51 38.57
N LEU A 215 -2.27 4.48 37.65
CA LEU A 215 -1.48 4.45 36.42
C LEU A 215 0.05 4.56 36.66
N ARG A 216 0.53 4.88 37.88
CA ARG A 216 1.97 4.90 38.20
C ARG A 216 2.57 3.49 38.17
N GLY A 217 1.83 2.48 38.64
CA GLY A 217 2.26 1.09 38.68
C GLY A 217 2.24 0.39 37.31
N VAL A 218 1.43 0.89 36.37
CA VAL A 218 1.26 0.31 35.02
C VAL A 218 2.59 0.18 34.29
N ARG A 219 2.78 -0.93 33.57
CA ARG A 219 3.83 -1.10 32.56
C ARG A 219 3.20 -1.40 31.21
N ILE A 220 3.95 -1.18 30.14
CA ILE A 220 3.59 -1.70 28.81
C ILE A 220 3.40 -3.22 28.90
N PRO A 221 2.25 -3.79 28.47
CA PRO A 221 2.00 -5.23 28.48
C PRO A 221 3.05 -6.04 27.72
N GLU A 222 3.40 -7.22 28.23
CA GLU A 222 4.30 -8.17 27.54
C GLU A 222 3.56 -8.98 26.48
N VAL A 223 3.54 -8.49 25.25
CA VAL A 223 2.64 -8.98 24.21
C VAL A 223 3.35 -9.47 22.95
N GLU A 224 2.73 -10.46 22.28
CA GLU A 224 3.22 -10.99 21.01
C GLU A 224 2.77 -10.12 19.84
N SER A 225 3.67 -9.86 18.88
CA SER A 225 3.36 -9.02 17.72
C SER A 225 2.56 -9.77 16.62
N ARG A 226 1.64 -10.65 17.01
CA ARG A 226 0.89 -11.58 16.16
C ARG A 226 -0.54 -11.85 16.60
N GLU A 227 -1.00 -11.23 17.68
CA GLU A 227 -2.37 -11.42 18.16
C GLU A 227 -3.40 -10.94 17.12
N THR A 228 -4.32 -11.85 16.79
CA THR A 228 -5.44 -11.62 15.86
C THR A 228 -6.70 -11.11 16.56
N VAL A 229 -6.73 -11.17 17.89
CA VAL A 229 -7.81 -10.73 18.77
C VAL A 229 -7.18 -10.16 20.04
N ILE A 230 -7.62 -8.97 20.49
CA ILE A 230 -7.10 -8.30 21.70
C ILE A 230 -8.27 -8.02 22.65
N THR A 231 -8.29 -8.69 23.80
CA THR A 231 -9.35 -8.55 24.83
C THR A 231 -8.90 -7.81 26.08
N ASP A 232 -7.61 -7.83 26.41
CA ASP A 232 -7.07 -7.11 27.56
C ASP A 232 -7.14 -5.58 27.34
N ARG A 233 -7.72 -4.86 28.32
CA ARG A 233 -7.98 -3.42 28.23
C ARG A 233 -6.71 -2.61 28.08
N LEU A 234 -5.65 -3.01 28.78
CA LEU A 234 -4.38 -2.31 28.77
C LEU A 234 -3.62 -2.58 27.45
N HIS A 235 -3.69 -3.80 26.92
CA HIS A 235 -3.18 -4.14 25.60
C HIS A 235 -3.94 -3.40 24.49
N GLN A 236 -5.27 -3.31 24.56
CA GLN A 236 -6.07 -2.49 23.63
C GLN A 236 -5.62 -1.02 23.63
N ALA A 237 -5.53 -0.40 24.82
CA ALA A 237 -5.08 0.98 24.97
C ALA A 237 -3.66 1.20 24.42
N TRP A 238 -2.75 0.24 24.65
CA TRP A 238 -1.41 0.26 24.09
C TRP A 238 -1.39 0.11 22.57
N ALA A 239 -2.20 -0.78 21.99
CA ALA A 239 -2.26 -0.98 20.54
C ALA A 239 -2.73 0.31 19.83
N SER A 240 -3.71 1.01 20.41
CA SER A 240 -4.11 2.35 19.95
C SER A 240 -3.02 3.40 20.12
N TRP A 241 -2.36 3.47 21.28
CA TRP A 241 -1.23 4.41 21.49
C TRP A 241 -0.15 4.22 20.43
N ARG A 242 0.19 2.97 20.09
CA ARG A 242 1.23 2.69 19.09
C ARG A 242 0.90 3.18 17.69
N MET A 243 -0.38 3.32 17.36
CA MET A 243 -0.88 3.91 16.12
C MET A 243 -0.84 5.44 16.11
N THR A 244 -0.49 6.10 17.22
CA THR A 244 -0.19 7.55 17.27
C THR A 244 1.29 7.83 17.05
N VAL A 245 2.17 7.02 17.67
CA VAL A 245 3.62 7.26 17.74
C VAL A 245 4.31 7.43 16.38
N LEU A 246 4.09 6.53 15.42
CA LEU A 246 4.76 6.67 14.11
C LEU A 246 4.12 7.73 13.19
N PRO A 247 2.79 7.90 13.15
CA PRO A 247 2.19 9.06 12.46
C PRO A 247 2.68 10.41 12.99
N GLU A 248 2.76 10.60 14.31
CA GLU A 248 3.37 11.81 14.93
C GLU A 248 4.81 12.06 14.43
N VAL A 249 5.62 11.00 14.38
CA VAL A 249 6.99 11.06 13.87
C VAL A 249 7.02 11.38 12.38
N ALA A 250 6.17 10.75 11.57
CA ALA A 250 6.09 11.02 10.14
C ALA A 250 5.68 12.48 9.85
N GLU A 251 4.69 13.01 10.57
CA GLU A 251 4.25 14.41 10.46
C GLU A 251 5.32 15.40 10.95
N SER A 252 6.06 15.06 12.00
CA SER A 252 7.21 15.84 12.49
C SER A 252 8.34 15.89 11.46
N LEU A 253 8.71 14.74 10.88
CA LEU A 253 9.75 14.65 9.85
C LEU A 253 9.30 15.32 8.54
N ARG A 254 8.01 15.26 8.18
CA ARG A 254 7.45 15.92 7.00
C ARG A 254 7.53 17.43 7.10
N ARG A 255 7.10 18.00 8.24
CA ARG A 255 7.26 19.44 8.52
C ARG A 255 8.73 19.86 8.47
N TYR A 256 9.62 19.04 9.00
CA TYR A 256 11.06 19.32 8.98
C TYR A 256 11.66 19.31 7.57
N VAL A 257 11.35 18.30 6.74
CA VAL A 257 11.74 18.25 5.31
C VAL A 257 11.24 19.51 4.59
N ARG A 258 9.93 19.81 4.68
CA ARG A 258 9.31 20.98 4.05
C ARG A 258 9.88 22.33 4.54
N SER A 259 10.44 22.37 5.76
CA SER A 259 11.10 23.57 6.29
C SER A 259 12.53 23.79 5.78
N ILE A 260 13.15 22.77 5.20
CA ILE A 260 14.46 22.87 4.53
C ILE A 260 14.24 23.18 3.04
N ASP A 261 13.37 22.41 2.39
CA ASP A 261 12.99 22.59 0.99
C ASP A 261 11.50 22.21 0.81
N PRO A 262 10.64 23.15 0.38
CA PRO A 262 9.22 22.86 0.14
C PRO A 262 8.97 21.84 -0.97
N ASP A 263 9.90 21.61 -1.90
CA ASP A 263 9.78 20.62 -2.99
C ASP A 263 10.43 19.25 -2.69
N ALA A 264 11.16 19.09 -1.57
CA ALA A 264 11.85 17.84 -1.24
C ALA A 264 10.91 16.72 -0.76
N ALA A 265 10.99 15.51 -1.31
CA ALA A 265 10.08 14.42 -0.93
C ALA A 265 10.44 13.73 0.41
N LEU A 266 9.43 13.41 1.22
CA LEU A 266 9.52 12.46 2.31
C LEU A 266 8.85 11.14 1.89
N CYS A 267 9.66 10.11 1.68
CA CYS A 267 9.24 8.79 1.26
C CYS A 267 9.55 7.76 2.35
N ALA A 268 8.82 6.64 2.41
CA ALA A 268 9.09 5.58 3.38
C ALA A 268 8.65 4.18 2.93
N ASN A 269 9.33 3.16 3.43
CA ASN A 269 8.83 1.79 3.43
C ASN A 269 7.88 1.59 4.62
N ILE A 270 6.58 1.54 4.32
CA ILE A 270 5.50 1.46 5.30
C ILE A 270 5.18 0.01 5.75
N CYS A 271 5.85 -0.99 5.16
CA CYS A 271 5.73 -2.43 5.42
C CYS A 271 4.33 -3.07 5.21
N TYR A 272 3.27 -2.27 5.04
CA TYR A 272 1.97 -2.71 4.53
C TYR A 272 2.09 -3.10 3.04
N PRO A 273 1.46 -4.19 2.55
CA PRO A 273 0.53 -5.09 3.25
C PRO A 273 1.17 -6.36 3.85
N ARG A 274 2.49 -6.47 3.96
CA ARG A 274 3.24 -7.70 4.36
C ARG A 274 3.08 -8.14 5.82
N MET A 275 2.41 -7.38 6.68
CA MET A 275 2.47 -7.56 8.13
C MET A 275 1.33 -8.35 8.75
N ASP A 276 1.66 -9.01 9.87
CA ASP A 276 0.76 -9.30 10.98
C ASP A 276 0.02 -8.02 11.44
N ASN A 277 -1.06 -8.14 12.24
CA ASN A 277 -1.83 -7.02 12.84
C ASN A 277 -1.00 -5.73 13.01
N TRP A 278 -1.22 -4.76 12.13
CA TRP A 278 -0.31 -3.61 11.97
C TRP A 278 -0.33 -2.65 13.16
N SER A 279 -1.37 -2.69 13.99
CA SER A 279 -1.38 -1.99 15.29
C SER A 279 -0.26 -2.47 16.21
N LEU A 280 0.03 -3.78 16.20
CA LEU A 280 1.15 -4.41 16.90
C LEU A 280 2.52 -4.12 16.23
N ARG A 281 2.52 -3.39 15.11
CA ARG A 281 3.68 -2.84 14.41
C ARG A 281 3.75 -1.31 14.52
N GLY A 282 2.70 -0.68 15.05
CA GLY A 282 2.50 0.77 15.12
C GLY A 282 2.44 1.44 13.75
N ALA A 283 2.01 0.70 12.72
CA ALA A 283 1.92 1.20 11.36
C ALA A 283 0.45 1.47 11.03
N ASP A 284 0.15 2.72 10.65
CA ASP A 284 -1.17 3.14 10.18
C ASP A 284 -1.11 3.31 8.65
N PRO A 285 -1.60 2.32 7.86
CA PRO A 285 -1.55 2.42 6.41
C PRO A 285 -2.30 3.66 5.90
N ARG A 286 -3.41 4.04 6.56
CA ARG A 286 -4.27 5.12 6.10
C ARG A 286 -3.60 6.49 6.24
N ARG A 287 -2.98 6.74 7.39
CA ARG A 287 -2.23 7.98 7.66
C ARG A 287 -0.95 8.02 6.85
N PHE A 288 -0.18 6.94 6.82
CA PHE A 288 1.06 6.87 6.05
C PHE A 288 0.86 7.15 4.56
N LEU A 289 -0.21 6.62 3.95
CA LEU A 289 -0.59 6.91 2.56
C LEU A 289 -1.02 8.36 2.29
N ARG A 290 -1.26 9.19 3.32
CA ARG A 290 -1.43 10.65 3.19
C ARG A 290 -0.13 11.41 3.47
N THR A 291 0.61 10.99 4.49
CA THR A 291 1.77 11.72 5.02
C THR A 291 3.01 11.58 4.14
N PHE A 292 3.28 10.39 3.60
CA PHE A 292 4.42 10.19 2.71
C PHE A 292 4.07 10.56 1.27
N ASP A 293 4.95 11.31 0.60
CA ASP A 293 4.77 11.69 -0.80
C ASP A 293 4.87 10.45 -1.71
N ILE A 294 5.74 9.49 -1.35
CA ILE A 294 5.77 8.14 -1.93
C ILE A 294 5.85 7.10 -0.81
N SER A 295 4.81 6.29 -0.68
CA SER A 295 4.77 5.11 0.20
C SER A 295 5.24 3.86 -0.55
N TYR A 296 6.38 3.29 -0.17
CA TYR A 296 6.80 1.96 -0.63
C TYR A 296 5.96 0.90 0.11
N ALA A 297 5.06 0.26 -0.64
CA ALA A 297 4.24 -0.83 -0.16
C ALA A 297 5.06 -2.13 -0.24
N GLU A 298 5.47 -2.67 0.91
CA GLU A 298 6.33 -3.86 0.95
C GLU A 298 5.51 -5.12 0.67
N ALA A 299 5.24 -5.40 -0.60
CA ALA A 299 4.34 -6.45 -1.03
C ALA A 299 5.10 -7.68 -1.57
N SER A 300 6.06 -8.18 -0.78
CA SER A 300 7.08 -9.17 -1.21
C SER A 300 6.57 -10.57 -1.58
N THR A 301 5.25 -10.81 -1.52
CA THR A 301 4.57 -12.04 -1.99
C THR A 301 3.56 -11.77 -3.10
N SER A 302 3.35 -10.50 -3.44
CA SER A 302 2.28 -9.99 -4.31
C SER A 302 2.83 -9.50 -5.65
N PHE A 303 3.88 -10.13 -6.17
CA PHE A 303 4.25 -9.92 -7.58
C PHE A 303 3.06 -10.27 -8.49
N PRO A 304 2.63 -9.34 -9.35
CA PRO A 304 1.46 -9.52 -10.20
C PRO A 304 1.51 -10.81 -11.03
N ARG A 305 0.51 -11.67 -10.86
CA ARG A 305 0.34 -12.91 -11.61
C ARG A 305 -1.07 -13.47 -11.48
N TRP A 306 -1.47 -14.27 -12.46
CA TRP A 306 -2.59 -15.20 -12.35
C TRP A 306 -2.11 -16.53 -11.75
N GLU A 307 -2.76 -17.00 -10.67
CA GLU A 307 -2.41 -18.24 -9.98
C GLU A 307 -3.67 -18.87 -9.37
N ASN A 308 -3.93 -20.15 -9.64
CA ASN A 308 -5.03 -20.94 -9.05
C ASN A 308 -6.43 -20.29 -9.15
N GLY A 309 -6.75 -19.63 -10.27
CA GLY A 309 -8.03 -18.95 -10.47
C GLY A 309 -8.15 -17.59 -9.77
N GLN A 310 -7.02 -17.02 -9.32
CA GLN A 310 -6.97 -15.77 -8.58
C GLN A 310 -5.88 -14.82 -9.10
N ALA A 311 -6.18 -13.53 -9.15
CA ALA A 311 -5.23 -12.48 -9.45
C ALA A 311 -4.45 -12.09 -8.19
N VAL A 312 -3.19 -12.50 -8.09
CA VAL A 312 -2.31 -12.02 -7.02
C VAL A 312 -1.84 -10.62 -7.41
N SER A 313 -2.17 -9.62 -6.60
CA SER A 313 -2.09 -8.21 -6.99
C SER A 313 -1.68 -7.27 -5.85
N ASN A 314 -1.29 -6.04 -6.20
CA ASN A 314 -1.17 -4.88 -5.29
C ASN A 314 -2.33 -3.89 -5.44
N ALA A 315 -3.31 -4.19 -6.29
CA ALA A 315 -4.45 -3.33 -6.63
C ALA A 315 -5.10 -2.66 -5.41
N LEU A 316 -5.33 -3.39 -4.31
CA LEU A 316 -5.93 -2.83 -3.09
C LEU A 316 -5.10 -1.69 -2.46
N VAL A 317 -3.78 -1.85 -2.30
CA VAL A 317 -2.94 -0.81 -1.70
C VAL A 317 -2.73 0.38 -2.65
N LEU A 318 -2.74 0.13 -3.97
CA LEU A 318 -2.73 1.18 -4.99
C LEU A 318 -4.03 1.99 -4.91
N LEU A 319 -5.21 1.35 -4.93
CA LEU A 319 -6.51 2.03 -4.75
C LEU A 319 -6.60 2.81 -3.42
N MET A 320 -6.09 2.26 -2.31
CA MET A 320 -6.01 2.99 -1.03
C MET A 320 -5.12 4.24 -1.13
N GLY A 321 -3.98 4.16 -1.83
CA GLY A 321 -3.11 5.31 -2.08
C GLY A 321 -3.76 6.34 -3.00
N ALA A 322 -4.42 5.88 -4.06
CA ALA A 322 -5.17 6.70 -4.99
C ALA A 322 -6.23 7.55 -4.26
N ASP A 323 -7.04 6.91 -3.40
CA ASP A 323 -8.03 7.56 -2.52
C ASP A 323 -7.39 8.51 -1.49
N ALA A 324 -6.25 8.12 -0.93
CA ALA A 324 -5.56 8.94 0.06
C ALA A 324 -5.06 10.28 -0.48
N GLY A 325 -4.85 10.36 -1.80
CA GLY A 325 -4.16 11.46 -2.47
C GLY A 325 -2.65 11.26 -2.56
N GLY A 326 -2.12 10.14 -2.04
CA GLY A 326 -0.69 9.83 -2.08
C GLY A 326 -0.25 9.08 -3.33
N ASN A 327 1.06 8.92 -3.45
CA ASN A 327 1.67 8.02 -4.43
C ASN A 327 2.22 6.75 -3.73
N VAL A 328 2.18 5.63 -4.45
CA VAL A 328 2.54 4.31 -3.94
C VAL A 328 3.55 3.68 -4.88
N LEU A 329 4.53 3.01 -4.28
CA LEU A 329 5.57 2.27 -4.96
C LEU A 329 5.42 0.78 -4.59
N PRO A 330 4.92 -0.08 -5.51
CA PRO A 330 4.74 -1.50 -5.22
C PRO A 330 6.10 -2.22 -5.12
N GLY A 331 6.48 -2.58 -3.90
CA GLY A 331 7.67 -3.36 -3.57
C GLY A 331 7.51 -4.85 -3.86
N ALA A 332 7.12 -5.19 -5.09
CA ALA A 332 6.64 -6.51 -5.47
C ALA A 332 7.74 -7.41 -6.05
N TRP A 333 8.02 -8.54 -5.37
CA TRP A 333 9.06 -9.50 -5.77
C TRP A 333 8.45 -10.87 -6.06
N LEU A 334 8.97 -11.60 -7.04
CA LEU A 334 8.58 -13.00 -7.26
C LEU A 334 8.88 -13.84 -6.01
N PRO A 335 8.13 -14.94 -5.78
CA PRO A 335 8.33 -15.81 -4.62
C PRO A 335 9.81 -16.15 -4.36
N GLY A 336 10.26 -15.99 -3.12
CA GLY A 336 11.67 -16.16 -2.75
C GLY A 336 12.57 -14.94 -3.05
N LEU A 337 12.00 -13.76 -3.32
CA LEU A 337 12.72 -12.53 -3.71
C LEU A 337 13.48 -12.68 -5.06
N GLN A 338 12.88 -13.43 -5.99
CA GLN A 338 13.41 -13.65 -7.33
C GLN A 338 13.16 -12.44 -8.26
N LEU A 339 13.95 -12.35 -9.33
CA LEU A 339 13.82 -11.33 -10.38
C LEU A 339 12.90 -11.83 -11.50
N PRO A 340 12.12 -10.96 -12.18
CA PRO A 340 11.23 -11.36 -13.27
C PRO A 340 12.02 -11.86 -14.48
N GLU A 341 11.67 -13.05 -14.94
CA GLU A 341 12.45 -13.80 -15.92
C GLU A 341 11.98 -13.55 -17.37
N ARG A 342 10.72 -13.14 -17.55
CA ARG A 342 10.04 -12.99 -18.84
C ARG A 342 9.44 -11.60 -19.03
N ALA A 343 9.22 -11.20 -20.28
CA ALA A 343 8.60 -9.92 -20.61
C ALA A 343 7.17 -9.76 -20.05
N ASP A 344 6.33 -10.81 -20.12
CA ASP A 344 4.94 -10.77 -19.61
C ASP A 344 4.86 -10.43 -18.11
N GLN A 345 5.86 -10.82 -17.32
CA GLN A 345 5.94 -10.49 -15.90
C GLN A 345 6.26 -9.01 -15.66
N ILE A 346 7.03 -8.40 -16.57
CA ILE A 346 7.42 -6.99 -16.50
C ILE A 346 6.26 -6.11 -16.99
N GLU A 347 5.62 -6.49 -18.10
CA GLU A 347 4.40 -5.86 -18.62
C GLU A 347 3.32 -5.80 -17.53
N LEU A 348 3.03 -6.94 -16.89
CA LEU A 348 1.99 -7.00 -15.85
C LEU A 348 2.35 -6.20 -14.59
N CYS A 349 3.62 -6.16 -14.19
CA CYS A 349 4.10 -5.39 -13.04
C CYS A 349 3.99 -3.86 -13.27
N LEU A 350 4.36 -3.38 -14.46
CA LEU A 350 4.24 -1.97 -14.84
C LEU A 350 2.77 -1.59 -15.10
N GLY A 351 2.01 -2.47 -15.78
CA GLY A 351 0.59 -2.31 -16.07
C GLY A 351 -0.28 -2.22 -14.82
N GLU A 352 0.07 -2.89 -13.73
CA GLU A 352 -0.62 -2.74 -12.45
C GLU A 352 -0.49 -1.32 -11.88
N SER A 353 0.69 -0.72 -12.00
CA SER A 353 0.91 0.66 -11.53
C SER A 353 0.17 1.70 -12.38
N LEU A 354 0.02 1.44 -13.69
CA LEU A 354 -0.83 2.23 -14.58
C LEU A 354 -2.32 2.07 -14.21
N ALA A 355 -2.81 0.84 -14.20
CA ALA A 355 -4.23 0.53 -14.09
C ALA A 355 -4.87 1.00 -12.78
N PHE A 356 -4.15 0.95 -11.66
CA PHE A 356 -4.68 1.32 -10.35
C PHE A 356 -4.29 2.73 -9.89
N GLY A 357 -4.00 3.64 -10.83
CA GLY A 357 -3.98 5.08 -10.58
C GLY A 357 -2.78 5.87 -11.11
N GLY A 358 -1.96 5.31 -12.00
CA GLY A 358 -0.75 5.98 -12.50
C GLY A 358 0.27 6.21 -11.40
N HIS A 359 0.51 5.18 -10.59
CA HIS A 359 1.43 5.21 -9.46
C HIS A 359 2.91 5.21 -9.90
N VAL A 360 3.86 4.92 -9.01
CA VAL A 360 5.28 4.85 -9.40
C VAL A 360 5.51 3.65 -10.33
N LEU A 361 5.91 3.91 -11.58
CA LEU A 361 6.35 2.85 -12.50
C LEU A 361 7.73 2.35 -12.07
N ALA A 362 7.80 1.11 -11.60
CA ALA A 362 8.85 0.67 -10.70
C ALA A 362 9.78 -0.40 -11.30
N GLY A 363 10.95 0.02 -11.77
CA GLY A 363 12.04 -0.87 -12.18
C GLY A 363 12.80 -1.47 -10.99
N ILE A 364 12.13 -2.10 -10.01
CA ILE A 364 12.78 -2.50 -8.74
C ILE A 364 13.95 -3.49 -8.92
N TRP A 365 13.89 -4.24 -10.02
CA TRP A 365 14.87 -5.20 -10.50
C TRP A 365 15.98 -4.55 -11.36
N ALA A 366 15.79 -3.34 -11.90
CA ALA A 366 16.58 -2.77 -12.99
C ALA A 366 18.08 -2.72 -12.70
N LEU A 367 18.43 -2.22 -11.52
CA LEU A 367 19.81 -2.07 -11.09
C LEU A 367 20.33 -3.27 -10.29
N ARG A 368 19.68 -4.44 -10.37
CA ARG A 368 20.23 -5.71 -9.86
C ARG A 368 21.23 -6.32 -10.85
N MET A 369 21.86 -7.44 -10.50
CA MET A 369 22.79 -8.12 -11.42
C MET A 369 22.01 -8.99 -12.41
N LYS A 370 22.44 -9.02 -13.67
CA LYS A 370 21.95 -9.98 -14.68
C LYS A 370 22.08 -11.44 -14.21
N GLY A 371 23.21 -11.78 -13.59
CA GLY A 371 23.43 -13.04 -12.88
C GLY A 371 23.65 -14.26 -13.79
N ARG A 372 24.18 -15.34 -13.19
CA ARG A 372 24.66 -16.56 -13.91
C ARG A 372 23.61 -17.26 -14.78
N LYS A 373 22.31 -17.13 -14.47
CA LYS A 373 21.23 -17.75 -15.26
C LYS A 373 21.06 -17.11 -16.65
N TRP A 374 21.41 -15.83 -16.78
CA TRP A 374 21.12 -15.03 -17.98
C TRP A 374 22.38 -14.52 -18.70
N ALA A 375 23.54 -14.54 -18.02
CA ALA A 375 24.82 -14.15 -18.59
C ALA A 375 25.33 -15.20 -19.58
N ARG A 376 25.69 -14.76 -20.80
CA ARG A 376 26.24 -15.59 -21.89
C ARG A 376 27.77 -15.70 -21.85
N ASN A 377 28.41 -14.81 -21.11
CA ASN A 377 29.84 -14.69 -20.90
C ASN A 377 30.09 -14.11 -19.49
N GLU A 378 31.36 -14.01 -19.07
CA GLU A 378 31.72 -13.53 -17.73
C GLU A 378 31.42 -12.03 -17.56
N GLN A 379 31.65 -11.22 -18.59
CA GLN A 379 31.43 -9.77 -18.57
C GLN A 379 29.97 -9.40 -18.31
N GLU A 380 29.04 -10.24 -18.75
CA GLU A 380 27.60 -10.08 -18.51
C GLU A 380 27.16 -10.35 -17.06
N LEU A 381 27.99 -10.96 -16.20
CA LEU A 381 27.62 -11.24 -14.80
C LEU A 381 27.43 -9.98 -13.96
N SER A 382 28.20 -8.94 -14.29
CA SER A 382 28.21 -7.65 -13.61
C SER A 382 27.33 -6.59 -14.27
N GLU A 383 26.65 -6.90 -15.37
CA GLU A 383 25.76 -5.95 -16.04
C GLU A 383 24.49 -5.67 -15.20
N PRO A 384 23.99 -4.42 -15.22
CA PRO A 384 22.68 -4.08 -14.64
C PRO A 384 21.56 -4.89 -15.31
N TYR A 385 20.60 -5.38 -14.53
CA TYR A 385 19.54 -6.27 -15.02
C TYR A 385 18.72 -5.70 -16.19
N PHE A 386 18.52 -4.38 -16.21
CA PHE A 386 17.74 -3.72 -17.25
C PHE A 386 18.38 -3.77 -18.65
N THR A 387 19.70 -4.03 -18.76
CA THR A 387 20.39 -4.09 -20.06
C THR A 387 20.02 -5.34 -20.87
N ARG A 388 19.28 -6.29 -20.28
CA ARG A 388 18.59 -7.37 -21.01
C ARG A 388 17.63 -6.76 -22.05
N PRO A 389 17.76 -7.06 -23.36
CA PRO A 389 16.93 -6.44 -24.41
C PRO A 389 15.41 -6.56 -24.16
N GLU A 390 14.97 -7.71 -23.66
CA GLU A 390 13.58 -8.01 -23.31
C GLU A 390 13.05 -7.20 -22.11
N VAL A 391 13.94 -6.71 -21.25
CA VAL A 391 13.63 -5.82 -20.11
C VAL A 391 13.59 -4.37 -20.59
N ALA A 392 14.69 -3.89 -21.19
CA ALA A 392 14.82 -2.51 -21.67
C ALA A 392 13.68 -2.10 -22.62
N GLY A 393 13.44 -2.87 -23.68
CA GLY A 393 12.42 -2.54 -24.68
C GLY A 393 11.00 -2.56 -24.13
N THR A 394 10.71 -3.44 -23.18
CA THR A 394 9.40 -3.53 -22.51
C THR A 394 9.17 -2.35 -21.56
N TRP A 395 10.19 -2.04 -20.75
CA TRP A 395 10.13 -0.94 -19.80
C TRP A 395 10.02 0.42 -20.51
N ALA A 396 10.77 0.62 -21.59
CA ALA A 396 10.71 1.82 -22.42
C ALA A 396 9.29 2.11 -22.95
N ARG A 397 8.58 1.10 -23.48
CA ARG A 397 7.19 1.26 -23.98
C ARG A 397 6.24 1.74 -22.87
N TYR A 398 6.27 1.09 -21.72
CA TYR A 398 5.38 1.40 -20.59
C TYR A 398 5.72 2.77 -19.95
N ASN A 399 7.00 3.12 -19.86
CA ASN A 399 7.46 4.43 -19.40
C ASN A 399 7.01 5.54 -20.37
N ARG A 400 7.20 5.34 -21.68
CA ARG A 400 6.76 6.26 -22.73
C ARG A 400 5.25 6.50 -22.66
N PHE A 401 4.46 5.45 -22.50
CA PHE A 401 3.00 5.54 -22.36
C PHE A 401 2.56 6.40 -21.17
N LEU A 402 3.24 6.33 -20.02
CA LEU A 402 2.95 7.20 -18.87
C LEU A 402 3.24 8.68 -19.21
N LEU A 403 4.37 8.94 -19.86
CA LEU A 403 4.86 10.29 -20.19
C LEU A 403 4.04 10.95 -21.30
N ASP A 404 3.54 10.18 -22.26
CA ASP A 404 2.76 10.66 -23.41
C ASP A 404 1.25 10.78 -23.09
N HIS A 405 0.78 10.21 -21.97
CA HIS A 405 -0.62 10.26 -21.53
C HIS A 405 -0.83 10.76 -20.08
N PRO A 406 -0.22 11.89 -19.67
CA PRO A 406 -0.31 12.40 -18.30
C PRO A 406 -1.74 12.77 -17.87
N GLN A 407 -2.62 13.14 -18.82
CA GLN A 407 -4.02 13.52 -18.59
C GLN A 407 -4.87 12.40 -17.97
N LEU A 408 -4.49 11.13 -18.13
CA LEU A 408 -5.20 9.99 -17.55
C LEU A 408 -5.01 9.89 -16.02
N TYR A 409 -3.94 10.48 -15.49
CA TYR A 409 -3.45 10.22 -14.13
C TYR A 409 -3.28 11.47 -13.28
N ILE A 410 -2.84 12.59 -13.86
CA ILE A 410 -2.56 13.81 -13.11
C ILE A 410 -3.88 14.45 -12.67
N GLY A 411 -4.09 14.48 -11.36
CA GLY A 411 -5.32 15.03 -10.75
C GLY A 411 -6.55 14.14 -10.87
N SER A 412 -6.43 12.93 -11.43
CA SER A 412 -7.57 12.00 -11.50
C SER A 412 -7.92 11.43 -10.12
N THR A 413 -9.22 11.18 -9.90
CA THR A 413 -9.78 10.67 -8.65
C THR A 413 -10.59 9.41 -8.89
N LEU A 414 -10.67 8.51 -7.90
CA LEU A 414 -11.46 7.29 -8.01
C LEU A 414 -12.96 7.60 -8.21
N ASP A 415 -13.57 6.96 -9.20
CA ASP A 415 -15.00 7.01 -9.48
C ASP A 415 -15.63 5.66 -9.11
N CYS A 416 -15.98 5.52 -7.84
CA CYS A 416 -16.40 4.25 -7.23
C CYS A 416 -17.75 4.40 -6.53
N PRO A 417 -18.83 3.76 -7.02
CA PRO A 417 -20.15 3.83 -6.38
C PRO A 417 -20.26 2.91 -5.16
N VAL A 418 -19.28 2.04 -4.90
CA VAL A 418 -19.20 1.14 -3.74
C VAL A 418 -18.11 1.60 -2.77
N ALA A 419 -18.39 1.51 -1.47
CA ALA A 419 -17.38 1.51 -0.42
C ALA A 419 -17.33 0.16 0.30
N ILE A 420 -16.13 -0.29 0.67
CA ILE A 420 -15.94 -1.36 1.66
C ILE A 420 -15.49 -0.71 2.97
N TYR A 421 -16.19 -1.01 4.06
CA TYR A 421 -15.92 -0.44 5.38
C TYR A 421 -14.71 -1.10 6.06
N HIS A 422 -13.86 -0.26 6.66
CA HIS A 422 -12.62 -0.63 7.31
C HIS A 422 -12.57 0.00 8.72
N SER A 423 -13.15 -0.69 9.70
CA SER A 423 -13.25 -0.19 11.08
C SER A 423 -11.89 -0.17 11.78
N ALA A 424 -11.50 0.98 12.34
CA ALA A 424 -10.27 1.11 13.13
C ALA A 424 -10.28 0.19 14.36
N ALA A 425 -11.40 0.09 15.07
CA ALA A 425 -11.56 -0.78 16.24
C ALA A 425 -11.48 -2.27 15.86
N SER A 426 -12.22 -2.69 14.82
CA SER A 426 -12.22 -4.09 14.38
C SER A 426 -10.84 -4.53 13.87
N MET A 427 -10.16 -3.67 13.10
CA MET A 427 -8.81 -3.96 12.58
C MET A 427 -7.73 -3.94 13.68
N THR A 428 -7.95 -3.26 14.80
CA THR A 428 -7.00 -3.25 15.92
C THR A 428 -7.22 -4.47 16.84
N TYR A 429 -8.47 -4.70 17.27
CA TYR A 429 -8.81 -5.63 18.35
C TYR A 429 -9.41 -6.97 17.90
N ASP A 430 -9.76 -7.12 16.63
CA ASP A 430 -10.37 -8.32 16.06
C ASP A 430 -9.84 -8.63 14.63
N PHE A 431 -8.59 -8.22 14.40
CA PHE A 431 -7.87 -8.19 13.13
C PHE A 431 -8.06 -9.45 12.27
N GLY A 432 -7.96 -10.65 12.87
CA GLY A 432 -7.97 -11.90 12.10
C GLY A 432 -9.27 -12.18 11.35
N VAL A 433 -10.40 -11.69 11.87
CA VAL A 433 -11.70 -11.74 11.18
C VAL A 433 -11.86 -10.50 10.29
N ALA A 434 -11.62 -9.31 10.85
CA ALA A 434 -11.90 -8.04 10.19
C ALA A 434 -11.06 -7.82 8.91
N TYR A 435 -9.76 -8.12 8.97
CA TYR A 435 -8.86 -7.92 7.83
C TYR A 435 -9.04 -9.02 6.76
N ALA A 436 -9.26 -10.27 7.16
CA ALA A 436 -9.58 -11.35 6.23
C ALA A 436 -10.85 -11.04 5.42
N ALA A 437 -11.90 -10.56 6.08
CA ALA A 437 -13.16 -10.21 5.42
C ALA A 437 -12.99 -9.01 4.47
N PHE A 438 -12.30 -7.95 4.92
CA PHE A 438 -12.01 -6.77 4.09
C PHE A 438 -11.18 -7.10 2.84
N VAL A 439 -10.13 -7.89 2.99
CA VAL A 439 -9.25 -8.29 1.88
C VAL A 439 -9.97 -9.20 0.88
N ASN A 440 -10.77 -10.16 1.36
CA ASN A 440 -11.52 -11.05 0.49
C ASN A 440 -12.67 -10.33 -0.21
N ALA A 441 -13.41 -9.47 0.48
CA ALA A 441 -14.43 -8.61 -0.14
C ALA A 441 -13.82 -7.73 -1.25
N SER A 442 -12.65 -7.12 -0.99
CA SER A 442 -11.90 -6.34 -1.97
C SER A 442 -11.52 -7.17 -3.20
N GLN A 443 -10.93 -8.35 -2.99
CA GLN A 443 -10.52 -9.25 -4.07
C GLN A 443 -11.74 -9.76 -4.89
N SER A 444 -12.86 -10.03 -4.22
CA SER A 444 -14.12 -10.41 -4.88
C SER A 444 -14.67 -9.31 -5.77
N LEU A 445 -14.67 -8.05 -5.34
CA LEU A 445 -15.10 -6.92 -6.18
C LEU A 445 -14.12 -6.65 -7.33
N LEU A 446 -12.80 -6.74 -7.09
CA LEU A 446 -11.77 -6.63 -8.13
C LEU A 446 -12.01 -7.65 -9.27
N GLN A 447 -12.11 -8.94 -8.95
CA GLN A 447 -12.31 -10.01 -9.95
C GLN A 447 -13.69 -10.01 -10.60
N ALA A 448 -14.66 -9.33 -9.97
CA ALA A 448 -15.97 -9.07 -10.54
C ALA A 448 -16.05 -7.74 -11.32
N ARG A 449 -14.96 -6.99 -11.42
CA ARG A 449 -14.88 -5.67 -12.09
C ARG A 449 -15.97 -4.71 -11.59
N VAL A 450 -16.11 -4.63 -10.27
CA VAL A 450 -17.00 -3.68 -9.59
C VAL A 450 -16.13 -2.60 -8.91
N PRO A 451 -16.15 -1.33 -9.36
CA PRO A 451 -15.32 -0.28 -8.76
C PRO A 451 -15.71 0.02 -7.31
N PHE A 452 -14.73 0.05 -6.42
CA PHE A 452 -14.91 0.32 -4.99
C PHE A 452 -13.78 1.18 -4.41
N ALA A 453 -14.05 1.83 -3.29
CA ALA A 453 -13.05 2.45 -2.43
C ALA A 453 -13.07 1.83 -1.02
N ALA A 454 -12.01 2.02 -0.24
CA ALA A 454 -12.02 1.73 1.19
C ALA A 454 -12.54 2.95 1.97
N LEU A 455 -13.45 2.73 2.92
CA LEU A 455 -13.97 3.77 3.81
C LEU A 455 -13.55 3.47 5.26
N PHE A 456 -12.82 4.42 5.86
CA PHE A 456 -12.23 4.29 7.20
C PHE A 456 -13.12 4.96 8.26
N SER A 457 -12.97 4.56 9.54
CA SER A 457 -13.77 5.11 10.66
C SER A 457 -13.70 6.63 10.79
N GLU A 458 -12.55 7.24 10.47
CA GLU A 458 -12.36 8.69 10.52
C GLU A 458 -12.99 9.45 9.33
N GLU A 459 -13.61 8.73 8.39
CA GLU A 459 -14.05 9.26 7.09
C GLU A 459 -15.56 9.13 6.84
N LEU A 460 -16.37 8.83 7.87
CA LEU A 460 -17.83 8.64 7.77
C LEU A 460 -18.58 9.79 7.05
N SER A 461 -18.09 11.03 7.16
CA SER A 461 -18.66 12.18 6.42
C SER A 461 -18.60 12.05 4.89
N ARG A 462 -17.90 11.03 4.36
CA ARG A 462 -17.85 10.67 2.93
C ARG A 462 -18.91 9.66 2.51
N LEU A 463 -19.73 9.11 3.42
CA LEU A 463 -20.75 8.09 3.12
C LEU A 463 -21.67 8.48 1.96
N ASN A 464 -22.06 9.76 1.89
CA ASN A 464 -22.92 10.32 0.84
C ASN A 464 -22.35 10.24 -0.60
N ARG A 465 -21.07 9.92 -0.77
CA ARG A 465 -20.43 9.70 -2.08
C ARG A 465 -20.77 8.34 -2.69
N TYR A 466 -21.17 7.38 -1.86
CA TYR A 466 -21.38 6.00 -2.26
C TYR A 466 -22.87 5.69 -2.42
N ARG A 467 -23.18 4.70 -3.26
CA ARG A 467 -24.52 4.11 -3.38
C ARG A 467 -24.64 2.85 -2.54
N VAL A 468 -23.58 2.05 -2.50
CA VAL A 468 -23.50 0.82 -1.70
C VAL A 468 -22.35 0.91 -0.69
N LEU A 469 -22.63 0.64 0.58
CA LEU A 469 -21.61 0.35 1.59
C LEU A 469 -21.64 -1.15 1.91
N TRP A 470 -20.53 -1.86 1.75
CA TRP A 470 -20.35 -3.20 2.29
C TRP A 470 -19.58 -3.10 3.61
N VAL A 471 -20.15 -3.63 4.69
CA VAL A 471 -19.51 -3.78 6.01
C VAL A 471 -19.15 -5.26 6.20
N PRO A 472 -17.89 -5.68 5.88
CA PRO A 472 -17.51 -7.08 5.89
C PRO A 472 -17.01 -7.54 7.26
N SER A 473 -17.83 -8.26 8.02
CA SER A 473 -17.48 -8.86 9.33
C SER A 473 -16.77 -7.91 10.33
N GLN A 474 -17.10 -6.61 10.31
CA GLN A 474 -16.54 -5.59 11.21
C GLN A 474 -17.25 -5.65 12.57
N ARG A 475 -16.76 -6.51 13.46
CA ARG A 475 -17.47 -6.86 14.71
C ARG A 475 -17.44 -5.79 15.81
N CYS A 476 -16.48 -4.86 15.78
CA CYS A 476 -16.35 -3.77 16.76
C CYS A 476 -16.76 -2.46 16.09
N LEU A 477 -17.89 -1.88 16.49
CA LEU A 477 -18.42 -0.61 15.97
C LEU A 477 -18.86 0.29 17.12
N SER A 478 -18.45 1.57 17.09
CA SER A 478 -18.98 2.62 17.96
C SER A 478 -20.46 2.93 17.67
N ASP A 479 -21.12 3.61 18.61
CA ASP A 479 -22.50 4.07 18.42
C ASP A 479 -22.58 5.16 17.34
N GLU A 480 -21.53 5.98 17.20
CA GLU A 480 -21.40 6.97 16.12
C GLU A 480 -21.25 6.33 14.74
N GLU A 481 -20.47 5.24 14.61
CA GLU A 481 -20.36 4.47 13.37
C GLU A 481 -21.69 3.81 12.98
N ILE A 482 -22.42 3.27 13.96
CA ILE A 482 -23.75 2.67 13.77
C ILE A 482 -24.75 3.72 13.29
N ALA A 483 -24.87 4.85 14.01
CA ALA A 483 -25.80 5.94 13.68
C ALA A 483 -25.55 6.51 12.27
N ALA A 484 -24.28 6.65 11.86
CA ALA A 484 -23.92 7.10 10.52
C ALA A 484 -24.33 6.08 9.43
N MET A 485 -24.21 4.78 9.69
CA MET A 485 -24.69 3.73 8.77
C MET A 485 -26.22 3.72 8.67
N GLU A 486 -26.93 3.92 9.78
CA GLU A 486 -28.39 4.04 9.77
C GLU A 486 -28.88 5.26 9.00
N GLU A 487 -28.25 6.43 9.21
CA GLU A 487 -28.58 7.65 8.49
C GLU A 487 -28.34 7.50 6.99
N PHE A 488 -27.21 6.89 6.61
CA PHE A 488 -26.90 6.57 5.22
C PHE A 488 -27.99 5.70 4.58
N VAL A 489 -28.43 4.62 5.23
CA VAL A 489 -29.54 3.79 4.74
C VAL A 489 -30.84 4.58 4.69
N ARG A 490 -31.23 5.23 5.79
CA ARG A 490 -32.48 6.02 5.88
C ARG A 490 -32.59 7.08 4.77
N GLY A 491 -31.48 7.71 4.41
CA GLY A 491 -31.35 8.69 3.33
C GLY A 491 -31.42 8.13 1.90
N GLY A 492 -31.32 6.80 1.71
CA GLY A 492 -31.41 6.13 0.41
C GLY A 492 -30.22 5.22 0.07
N GLY A 493 -29.16 5.25 0.87
CA GLY A 493 -28.00 4.37 0.72
C GLY A 493 -28.37 2.89 0.85
N ARG A 494 -27.52 2.03 0.27
CA ARG A 494 -27.69 0.57 0.31
C ARG A 494 -26.59 -0.06 1.15
N LEU A 495 -26.97 -0.90 2.10
CA LEU A 495 -26.03 -1.55 3.01
C LEU A 495 -25.95 -3.05 2.70
N ILE A 496 -24.74 -3.58 2.61
CA ILE A 496 -24.46 -5.01 2.59
C ILE A 496 -23.73 -5.34 3.88
N VAL A 497 -24.30 -6.19 4.73
CA VAL A 497 -23.67 -6.63 5.98
C VAL A 497 -23.36 -8.12 5.86
N THR A 498 -22.11 -8.50 6.12
CA THR A 498 -21.71 -9.92 6.17
C THR A 498 -21.16 -10.23 7.57
N GLY A 499 -21.52 -11.40 8.10
CA GLY A 499 -21.14 -11.80 9.47
C GLY A 499 -21.71 -10.89 10.57
N TRP A 500 -21.28 -11.12 11.80
CA TRP A 500 -21.85 -10.51 13.01
C TRP A 500 -21.26 -9.12 13.31
N CYS A 501 -21.51 -8.18 12.40
CA CYS A 501 -21.07 -6.79 12.54
C CYS A 501 -21.74 -6.09 13.73
N GLY A 502 -20.98 -5.28 14.46
CA GLY A 502 -21.47 -4.61 15.68
C GLY A 502 -21.84 -5.56 16.82
N LEU A 503 -21.27 -6.77 16.91
CA LEU A 503 -21.37 -7.63 18.11
C LEU A 503 -20.74 -6.97 19.34
N TYR A 504 -19.71 -6.16 19.12
CA TYR A 504 -19.02 -5.40 20.14
C TYR A 504 -19.07 -3.89 19.86
N ASP A 505 -18.82 -3.10 20.90
CA ASP A 505 -18.55 -1.67 20.76
C ASP A 505 -17.12 -1.39 20.24
N GLN A 506 -16.74 -0.12 20.14
CA GLN A 506 -15.41 0.32 19.69
C GLN A 506 -14.26 -0.09 20.63
N PHE A 507 -14.55 -0.53 21.86
CA PHE A 507 -13.58 -1.07 22.81
C PHE A 507 -13.69 -2.60 22.93
N ARG A 508 -14.37 -3.28 21.99
CA ARG A 508 -14.61 -4.72 22.03
C ARG A 508 -15.36 -5.19 23.29
N ARG A 509 -16.19 -4.34 23.93
CA ARG A 509 -17.16 -4.74 24.96
C ARG A 509 -18.36 -5.38 24.25
N GLU A 510 -18.81 -6.53 24.75
CA GLU A 510 -19.96 -7.24 24.18
C GLU A 510 -21.25 -6.44 24.40
N ARG A 511 -22.03 -6.28 23.34
CA ARG A 511 -23.35 -5.62 23.41
C ARG A 511 -24.41 -6.65 23.79
N ARG A 512 -25.51 -6.19 24.40
CA ARG A 512 -26.66 -7.06 24.74
C ARG A 512 -27.32 -7.68 23.50
N ASP A 513 -27.23 -7.00 22.37
CA ASP A 513 -27.61 -7.50 21.05
C ASP A 513 -26.74 -6.81 19.97
N PHE A 514 -26.81 -7.24 18.72
CA PHE A 514 -26.05 -6.65 17.62
C PHE A 514 -26.38 -5.16 17.42
N GLY A 515 -25.35 -4.32 17.34
CA GLY A 515 -25.51 -2.89 17.11
C GLY A 515 -26.10 -2.50 15.74
N LEU A 516 -26.24 -3.45 14.80
CA LEU A 516 -26.93 -3.26 13.51
C LEU A 516 -28.25 -4.06 13.43
N ASN A 517 -28.85 -4.44 14.57
CA ASN A 517 -30.12 -5.18 14.61
C ASN A 517 -31.27 -4.44 13.90
N ASP A 518 -31.36 -3.11 14.03
CA ASP A 518 -32.39 -2.29 13.38
C ASP A 518 -32.23 -2.14 11.87
N LEU A 519 -31.08 -2.51 11.31
CA LEU A 519 -30.85 -2.59 9.86
C LEU A 519 -30.94 -4.03 9.35
N THR A 520 -30.44 -5.01 10.10
CA THR A 520 -30.34 -6.41 9.66
C THR A 520 -31.55 -7.27 10.02
N GLY A 521 -32.31 -6.89 11.05
CA GLY A 521 -33.33 -7.75 11.68
C GLY A 521 -32.77 -8.94 12.47
N ALA A 522 -31.44 -8.98 12.68
CA ALA A 522 -30.79 -10.04 13.47
C ALA A 522 -30.88 -9.73 14.97
N SER A 523 -31.03 -10.78 15.78
CA SER A 523 -30.89 -10.71 17.24
C SER A 523 -30.09 -11.91 17.75
N LEU A 524 -29.26 -11.73 18.78
CA LEU A 524 -28.57 -12.81 19.50
C LEU A 524 -29.52 -13.86 20.10
N PHE A 525 -30.76 -13.44 20.41
CA PHE A 525 -31.79 -14.31 21.01
C PHE A 525 -32.89 -14.70 20.02
N GLY A 526 -32.80 -14.24 18.77
CA GLY A 526 -33.76 -14.53 17.70
C GLY A 526 -33.37 -15.71 16.81
N PRO A 527 -34.26 -16.16 15.92
CA PRO A 527 -33.90 -17.11 14.87
C PRO A 527 -32.86 -16.48 13.93
N ARG A 528 -31.82 -17.25 13.57
CA ARG A 528 -30.76 -16.79 12.65
C ARG A 528 -31.39 -16.47 11.27
N PRO A 529 -31.22 -15.24 10.74
CA PRO A 529 -31.66 -14.91 9.39
C PRO A 529 -30.97 -15.79 8.33
N ARG A 530 -31.58 -15.88 7.14
CA ARG A 530 -30.94 -16.55 5.99
C ARG A 530 -29.97 -15.60 5.30
N ASP A 531 -29.00 -16.16 4.60
CA ASP A 531 -28.15 -15.37 3.70
C ASP A 531 -29.00 -14.69 2.61
N GLY A 532 -28.68 -13.43 2.33
CA GLY A 532 -29.43 -12.61 1.38
C GLY A 532 -30.75 -12.03 1.91
N THR A 533 -31.03 -12.16 3.22
CA THR A 533 -32.22 -11.54 3.84
C THR A 533 -32.16 -10.02 3.64
N SER A 534 -33.24 -9.42 3.15
CA SER A 534 -33.31 -7.98 2.86
C SER A 534 -34.29 -7.26 3.77
N ARG A 535 -33.97 -6.04 4.20
CA ARG A 535 -34.82 -5.17 5.03
C ARG A 535 -34.74 -3.73 4.55
N ALA A 536 -35.90 -3.13 4.28
CA ALA A 536 -36.00 -1.70 3.97
C ALA A 536 -35.91 -0.85 5.26
N SER A 537 -35.29 0.33 5.16
CA SER A 537 -35.26 1.32 6.23
C SER A 537 -35.20 2.73 5.63
N GLY A 538 -36.22 3.55 5.89
CA GLY A 538 -36.40 4.83 5.20
C GLY A 538 -36.48 4.65 3.67
N LYS A 539 -35.60 5.32 2.93
CA LYS A 539 -35.45 5.17 1.47
C LYS A 539 -34.45 4.10 1.05
N GLY A 540 -33.75 3.49 2.02
CA GLY A 540 -32.67 2.53 1.82
C GLY A 540 -33.08 1.08 2.01
N GLU A 541 -32.11 0.21 1.79
CA GLU A 541 -32.24 -1.23 1.96
C GLU A 541 -30.94 -1.82 2.49
N THR A 542 -31.05 -2.78 3.41
CA THR A 542 -29.94 -3.56 3.95
C THR A 542 -30.10 -5.02 3.53
N VAL A 543 -29.06 -5.62 2.94
CA VAL A 543 -29.00 -7.06 2.65
C VAL A 543 -27.99 -7.71 3.61
N PHE A 544 -28.41 -8.78 4.28
CA PHE A 544 -27.65 -9.43 5.33
C PHE A 544 -27.24 -10.87 4.98
N PHE A 545 -25.96 -11.20 5.22
CA PHE A 545 -25.37 -12.52 5.04
C PHE A 545 -24.70 -13.00 6.34
N PRO A 546 -25.45 -13.57 7.30
CA PRO A 546 -24.91 -14.03 8.57
C PRO A 546 -23.89 -15.16 8.47
N SER A 547 -23.70 -15.81 7.32
CA SER A 547 -22.63 -16.82 7.15
C SER A 547 -21.24 -16.23 6.92
N ALA A 548 -21.14 -14.94 6.56
CA ALA A 548 -19.93 -14.30 6.03
C ALA A 548 -19.31 -15.09 4.85
N PRO A 549 -19.95 -15.13 3.67
CA PRO A 549 -19.53 -15.96 2.54
C PRO A 549 -18.10 -15.70 2.05
N GLU A 550 -17.59 -14.48 2.23
CA GLU A 550 -16.21 -14.07 1.94
C GLU A 550 -15.16 -14.66 2.89
N LEU A 551 -15.59 -15.26 4.01
CA LEU A 551 -14.76 -15.98 4.98
C LEU A 551 -14.87 -17.51 4.88
N ALA A 552 -15.63 -18.04 3.92
CA ALA A 552 -15.82 -19.48 3.78
C ALA A 552 -14.49 -20.21 3.48
N GLY A 553 -14.05 -21.08 4.39
CA GLY A 553 -12.77 -21.81 4.30
C GLY A 553 -11.53 -21.02 4.73
N VAL A 554 -11.70 -19.81 5.29
CA VAL A 554 -10.60 -18.89 5.61
C VAL A 554 -10.11 -19.07 7.05
N ASN A 555 -8.80 -19.20 7.24
CA ASN A 555 -8.20 -19.26 8.58
C ASN A 555 -8.07 -17.87 9.21
N THR A 556 -9.15 -17.40 9.85
CA THR A 556 -9.20 -16.12 10.60
C THR A 556 -8.36 -16.10 11.88
N ARG A 557 -7.71 -17.21 12.26
CA ARG A 557 -6.74 -17.24 13.36
C ARG A 557 -5.31 -16.90 12.91
N SER A 558 -5.06 -16.83 11.59
CA SER A 558 -3.77 -16.41 11.05
C SER A 558 -3.58 -14.90 11.18
N SER A 559 -2.42 -14.47 11.69
CA SER A 559 -1.99 -13.08 11.59
C SER A 559 -1.54 -12.68 10.19
N VAL A 560 -1.14 -13.65 9.35
CA VAL A 560 -0.83 -13.43 7.94
C VAL A 560 -2.06 -13.77 7.11
N VAL A 561 -2.74 -12.75 6.62
CA VAL A 561 -3.87 -12.88 5.69
C VAL A 561 -3.34 -12.87 4.26
N LYS A 562 -3.69 -13.90 3.49
CA LYS A 562 -3.62 -13.88 2.03
C LYS A 562 -5.05 -13.74 1.50
N PRO A 563 -5.30 -12.91 0.48
CA PRO A 563 -6.62 -12.88 -0.14
C PRO A 563 -6.96 -14.27 -0.66
N THR A 564 -8.19 -14.68 -0.45
CA THR A 564 -8.81 -15.86 -1.05
C THR A 564 -10.13 -15.41 -1.66
N VAL A 565 -10.56 -16.00 -2.76
CA VAL A 565 -11.89 -15.72 -3.35
C VAL A 565 -12.77 -16.96 -3.20
N PRO A 566 -13.43 -17.17 -2.03
CA PRO A 566 -14.35 -18.28 -1.87
C PRO A 566 -15.45 -18.21 -2.93
N ASN A 567 -15.82 -19.35 -3.51
CA ASN A 567 -16.96 -19.41 -4.44
C ASN A 567 -18.25 -18.88 -3.82
N ALA A 568 -18.42 -19.05 -2.50
CA ALA A 568 -19.55 -18.53 -1.75
C ALA A 568 -19.64 -16.99 -1.76
N ALA A 569 -18.53 -16.26 -1.94
CA ALA A 569 -18.53 -14.80 -1.98
C ALA A 569 -19.29 -14.21 -3.19
N LYS A 570 -19.50 -15.00 -4.26
CA LYS A 570 -20.22 -14.58 -5.48
C LYS A 570 -21.63 -14.06 -5.17
N GLN A 571 -22.36 -14.68 -4.24
CA GLN A 571 -23.70 -14.25 -3.85
C GLN A 571 -23.73 -12.81 -3.27
N VAL A 572 -22.65 -12.41 -2.58
CA VAL A 572 -22.54 -11.06 -2.00
C VAL A 572 -22.21 -10.05 -3.09
N VAL A 573 -21.33 -10.41 -4.03
CA VAL A 573 -21.05 -9.60 -5.24
C VAL A 573 -22.30 -9.40 -6.09
N GLU A 574 -23.13 -10.43 -6.26
CA GLU A 574 -24.41 -10.35 -6.96
C GLU A 574 -25.40 -9.42 -6.24
N ALA A 575 -25.45 -9.47 -4.91
CA ALA A 575 -26.23 -8.51 -4.13
C ALA A 575 -25.70 -7.07 -4.25
N VAL A 576 -24.38 -6.85 -4.24
CA VAL A 576 -23.77 -5.53 -4.51
C VAL A 576 -24.16 -5.01 -5.89
N ARG A 577 -24.06 -5.84 -6.94
CA ARG A 577 -24.46 -5.48 -8.31
C ARG A 577 -25.96 -5.13 -8.40
N ARG A 578 -26.82 -5.91 -7.73
CA ARG A 578 -28.27 -5.63 -7.67
C ARG A 578 -28.56 -4.30 -6.96
N GLN A 579 -27.84 -4.00 -5.87
CA GLN A 579 -28.00 -2.72 -5.14
C GLN A 579 -27.42 -1.52 -5.88
N LEU A 580 -26.46 -1.71 -6.79
CA LEU A 580 -25.96 -0.65 -7.67
C LEU A 580 -26.98 -0.27 -8.74
N GLY A 581 -27.61 -1.26 -9.39
CA GLY A 581 -28.52 -1.03 -10.52
C GLY A 581 -27.88 -0.11 -11.59
N PRO A 582 -28.52 1.00 -11.97
CA PRO A 582 -27.98 1.93 -12.98
C PRO A 582 -26.73 2.71 -12.52
N ALA A 583 -26.37 2.68 -11.22
CA ALA A 583 -25.14 3.32 -10.74
C ALA A 583 -23.86 2.60 -11.18
N LEU A 584 -23.96 1.37 -11.70
CA LEU A 584 -22.85 0.69 -12.38
C LEU A 584 -22.73 1.24 -13.81
N LYS A 585 -21.90 2.26 -14.01
CA LYS A 585 -21.76 2.98 -15.28
C LYS A 585 -21.32 2.10 -16.45
N LEU A 586 -20.52 1.06 -16.18
CA LEU A 586 -19.97 0.16 -17.19
C LEU A 586 -19.95 -1.28 -16.70
N GLN A 587 -20.30 -2.22 -17.57
CA GLN A 587 -20.10 -3.65 -17.40
C GLN A 587 -19.04 -4.12 -18.40
N VAL A 588 -18.15 -5.02 -17.96
CA VAL A 588 -17.08 -5.59 -18.79
C VAL A 588 -17.14 -7.11 -18.71
N GLU A 589 -17.48 -7.72 -19.85
CA GLU A 589 -17.63 -9.16 -19.98
C GLU A 589 -16.26 -9.80 -20.24
N ALA A 590 -15.62 -10.24 -19.16
CA ALA A 590 -14.28 -10.82 -19.21
C ALA A 590 -14.10 -11.92 -18.15
N PRO A 591 -13.12 -12.82 -18.31
CA PRO A 591 -12.74 -13.78 -17.27
C PRO A 591 -12.30 -13.09 -15.97
N PRO A 592 -12.33 -13.78 -14.82
CA PRO A 592 -11.89 -13.21 -13.54
C PRO A 592 -10.40 -12.84 -13.47
N SER A 593 -9.60 -13.14 -14.50
CA SER A 593 -8.23 -12.64 -14.66
C SER A 593 -8.17 -11.17 -15.03
N VAL A 594 -9.24 -10.60 -15.58
CA VAL A 594 -9.33 -9.16 -15.88
C VAL A 594 -9.89 -8.43 -14.67
N LEU A 595 -9.04 -7.59 -14.08
CA LEU A 595 -9.42 -6.62 -13.06
C LEU A 595 -9.71 -5.27 -13.72
N MET A 596 -10.47 -4.42 -13.03
CA MET A 596 -10.85 -3.09 -13.51
C MET A 596 -10.75 -2.05 -12.40
N ALA A 597 -10.33 -0.84 -12.77
CA ALA A 597 -10.46 0.36 -11.95
C ALA A 597 -11.04 1.50 -12.80
N VAL A 598 -11.75 2.43 -12.16
CA VAL A 598 -12.39 3.56 -12.83
C VAL A 598 -12.03 4.85 -12.12
N PHE A 599 -11.60 5.84 -12.91
CA PHE A 599 -11.18 7.15 -12.45
C PHE A 599 -11.94 8.24 -13.21
N LYS A 600 -12.15 9.39 -12.56
CA LYS A 600 -12.56 10.63 -13.21
C LYS A 600 -11.34 11.54 -13.30
N THR A 601 -11.00 12.00 -14.52
CA THR A 601 -9.87 12.88 -14.79
C THR A 601 -10.14 14.32 -14.32
N ALA A 602 -9.10 15.16 -14.32
CA ALA A 602 -9.20 16.54 -13.84
C ALA A 602 -10.16 17.43 -14.67
N ASP A 603 -10.37 17.11 -15.95
CA ASP A 603 -11.32 17.76 -16.86
C ASP A 603 -12.73 17.13 -16.84
N GLY A 604 -12.92 16.04 -16.11
CA GLY A 604 -14.20 15.39 -15.88
C GLY A 604 -14.57 14.25 -16.83
N ALA A 605 -13.67 13.81 -17.70
CA ALA A 605 -13.81 12.55 -18.44
C ALA A 605 -13.71 11.34 -17.50
N THR A 606 -14.33 10.23 -17.88
CA THR A 606 -14.22 8.96 -17.14
C THR A 606 -13.17 8.09 -17.81
N VAL A 607 -12.31 7.39 -17.07
CA VAL A 607 -11.32 6.46 -17.60
C VAL A 607 -11.48 5.11 -16.93
N THR A 608 -11.74 4.08 -17.73
CA THR A 608 -11.76 2.67 -17.32
C THR A 608 -10.42 2.04 -17.63
N HIS A 609 -9.73 1.55 -16.60
CA HIS A 609 -8.50 0.79 -16.75
C HIS A 609 -8.79 -0.70 -16.66
N LEU A 610 -8.29 -1.48 -17.63
CA LEU A 610 -8.45 -2.94 -17.69
C LEU A 610 -7.07 -3.60 -17.65
N LEU A 611 -6.90 -4.60 -16.78
CA LEU A 611 -5.65 -5.33 -16.61
C LEU A 611 -5.90 -6.83 -16.54
N ASN A 612 -5.39 -7.58 -17.53
CA ASN A 612 -5.44 -9.04 -17.59
C ASN A 612 -4.23 -9.65 -16.87
N TYR A 613 -4.45 -10.28 -15.72
CA TYR A 613 -3.40 -10.98 -14.97
C TYR A 613 -2.94 -12.28 -15.64
N ASN A 614 -3.72 -12.79 -16.59
CA ASN A 614 -3.38 -13.94 -17.42
C ASN A 614 -2.88 -13.48 -18.80
N ASN A 615 -2.01 -12.47 -18.86
CA ASN A 615 -1.53 -11.84 -20.10
C ASN A 615 -0.70 -12.73 -21.04
N ARG A 616 -0.49 -14.00 -20.68
CA ARG A 616 0.00 -15.05 -21.59
C ARG A 616 -1.08 -15.57 -22.54
N GLU A 617 -2.34 -15.33 -22.22
CA GLU A 617 -3.52 -15.65 -23.01
C GLU A 617 -4.26 -14.32 -23.30
N PRO A 618 -3.89 -13.61 -24.38
CA PRO A 618 -4.57 -12.38 -24.78
C PRO A 618 -6.04 -12.68 -25.10
N LEU A 619 -6.93 -11.85 -24.56
CA LEU A 619 -8.36 -11.92 -24.85
C LEU A 619 -8.67 -11.20 -26.15
N ARG A 620 -9.68 -11.67 -26.89
CA ARG A 620 -10.20 -10.98 -28.08
C ARG A 620 -11.65 -10.62 -27.87
N ASP A 621 -12.08 -9.60 -28.62
CA ASP A 621 -13.48 -9.19 -28.73
C ASP A 621 -14.16 -8.97 -27.36
N VAL A 622 -13.48 -8.27 -26.45
CA VAL A 622 -13.93 -8.05 -25.07
C VAL A 622 -15.08 -7.03 -25.05
N PRO A 623 -16.31 -7.39 -24.62
CA PRO A 623 -17.45 -6.46 -24.58
C PRO A 623 -17.39 -5.47 -23.42
N LEU A 624 -17.63 -4.20 -23.73
CA LEU A 624 -17.76 -3.06 -22.82
C LEU A 624 -19.18 -2.49 -23.00
N ILE A 625 -20.04 -2.66 -22.00
CA ILE A 625 -21.48 -2.38 -22.08
C ILE A 625 -21.85 -1.29 -21.09
N ALA A 626 -22.36 -0.16 -21.56
CA ALA A 626 -22.97 0.87 -20.73
C ALA A 626 -24.47 0.53 -20.49
N PRO A 627 -24.90 0.27 -19.24
CA PRO A 627 -26.31 -0.08 -18.97
C PRO A 627 -27.29 1.04 -19.35
N ALA A 628 -28.59 0.70 -19.41
CA ALA A 628 -29.62 1.71 -19.62
C ALA A 628 -29.60 2.75 -18.48
N GLY A 629 -29.60 4.04 -18.84
CA GLY A 629 -29.45 5.15 -17.89
C GLY A 629 -28.01 5.44 -17.44
N SER A 630 -27.00 4.73 -17.95
CA SER A 630 -25.60 5.11 -17.74
C SER A 630 -25.24 6.37 -18.56
N PRO A 631 -24.53 7.36 -17.98
CA PRO A 631 -24.07 8.53 -18.73
C PRO A 631 -23.04 8.19 -19.83
N LEU A 632 -22.37 7.03 -19.73
CA LEU A 632 -21.38 6.60 -20.72
C LEU A 632 -22.00 6.14 -22.04
N ARG A 633 -23.34 5.99 -22.11
CA ARG A 633 -24.04 5.40 -23.25
C ARG A 633 -23.98 6.28 -24.52
N SER A 634 -23.75 7.58 -24.35
CA SER A 634 -23.63 8.58 -25.44
C SER A 634 -22.19 9.05 -25.68
N SER A 635 -21.19 8.46 -25.01
CA SER A 635 -19.78 8.80 -25.20
C SER A 635 -19.24 8.23 -26.52
N THR A 636 -18.18 8.85 -27.05
CA THR A 636 -17.36 8.34 -28.16
C THR A 636 -16.00 7.86 -27.62
N PRO A 637 -15.93 6.68 -26.98
CA PRO A 637 -14.76 6.27 -26.22
C PRO A 637 -13.50 6.06 -27.06
N LYS A 638 -12.34 6.34 -26.47
CA LYS A 638 -11.00 6.14 -27.06
C LYS A 638 -10.17 5.20 -26.21
N ALA A 639 -9.57 4.18 -26.83
CA ALA A 639 -8.76 3.19 -26.15
C ALA A 639 -7.25 3.40 -26.38
N PHE A 640 -6.46 3.17 -25.32
CA PHE A 640 -5.01 3.38 -25.29
C PHE A 640 -4.34 2.17 -24.64
N SER A 641 -3.23 1.68 -25.21
CA SER A 641 -2.44 0.58 -24.65
C SER A 641 -0.95 0.70 -24.98
N PRO A 642 -0.03 0.33 -24.07
CA PRO A 642 1.42 0.19 -24.32
C PRO A 642 1.83 -1.19 -24.88
N ASP A 643 0.89 -2.12 -25.05
CA ASP A 643 1.20 -3.54 -25.35
C ASP A 643 1.60 -3.80 -26.81
N GLY A 644 1.30 -2.87 -27.73
CA GLY A 644 1.60 -2.98 -29.16
C GLY A 644 1.96 -1.63 -29.80
N PRO A 645 2.37 -1.63 -31.07
CA PRO A 645 2.77 -0.42 -31.80
C PRO A 645 1.58 0.40 -32.36
N HIS A 646 0.36 -0.14 -32.27
CA HIS A 646 -0.86 0.50 -32.76
C HIS A 646 -1.78 0.86 -31.59
N PRO A 647 -2.60 1.92 -31.69
CA PRO A 647 -3.65 2.21 -30.73
C PRO A 647 -4.58 1.00 -30.54
N ALA A 648 -5.13 0.84 -29.33
CA ALA A 648 -6.09 -0.23 -29.07
C ALA A 648 -7.38 0.03 -29.86
N THR A 649 -7.82 -0.95 -30.64
CA THR A 649 -9.03 -0.84 -31.46
C THR A 649 -10.28 -1.09 -30.60
N LEU A 650 -11.17 -0.10 -30.54
CA LEU A 650 -12.46 -0.18 -29.89
C LEU A 650 -13.55 0.17 -30.90
N THR A 651 -14.49 -0.75 -31.12
CA THR A 651 -15.54 -0.62 -32.15
C THR A 651 -16.92 -0.64 -31.50
N GLU A 652 -17.77 0.36 -31.77
CA GLU A 652 -19.17 0.34 -31.36
C GLU A 652 -19.94 -0.68 -32.21
N GLN A 653 -20.65 -1.61 -31.55
CA GLN A 653 -21.49 -2.61 -32.22
C GLN A 653 -22.96 -2.19 -32.22
N SER A 654 -23.39 -1.46 -31.19
CA SER A 654 -24.73 -0.87 -31.06
C SER A 654 -24.71 0.22 -29.99
N PRO A 655 -25.70 1.15 -29.94
CA PRO A 655 -25.70 2.27 -29.01
C PRO A 655 -25.51 1.87 -27.54
N GLY A 656 -24.33 2.17 -26.98
CA GLY A 656 -23.96 1.80 -25.61
C GLY A 656 -23.21 0.47 -25.45
N CYS A 657 -22.77 -0.15 -26.55
CA CYS A 657 -22.05 -1.43 -26.54
C CYS A 657 -20.85 -1.38 -27.50
N TRP A 658 -19.65 -1.47 -26.92
CA TRP A 658 -18.39 -1.46 -27.64
C TRP A 658 -17.65 -2.79 -27.46
N VAL A 659 -16.84 -3.15 -28.44
CA VAL A 659 -15.97 -4.33 -28.40
C VAL A 659 -14.52 -3.88 -28.53
N LEU A 660 -13.73 -4.20 -27.51
CA LEU A 660 -12.28 -4.01 -27.52
C LEU A 660 -11.64 -5.22 -28.21
N ALA A 661 -10.99 -4.98 -29.36
CA ALA A 661 -10.52 -6.04 -30.23
C ALA A 661 -9.48 -6.97 -29.56
N GLU A 662 -8.57 -6.43 -28.71
CA GLU A 662 -7.59 -7.24 -27.98
C GLU A 662 -7.29 -6.72 -26.56
N LEU A 663 -7.50 -7.61 -25.58
CA LEU A 663 -7.07 -7.67 -24.18
C LEU A 663 -5.75 -8.42 -23.91
N LYS A 664 -4.56 -7.91 -24.30
CA LYS A 664 -3.28 -8.56 -23.93
C LYS A 664 -2.96 -8.43 -22.43
N THR A 665 -2.32 -7.34 -21.99
CA THR A 665 -1.99 -7.07 -20.59
C THR A 665 -2.82 -5.91 -20.07
N TYR A 666 -2.66 -4.72 -20.65
CA TYR A 666 -3.20 -3.47 -20.13
C TYR A 666 -3.76 -2.59 -21.24
N THR A 667 -5.01 -2.15 -21.06
CA THR A 667 -5.67 -1.17 -21.92
C THR A 667 -6.51 -0.25 -21.04
N CYS A 668 -6.49 1.06 -21.29
CA CYS A 668 -7.45 1.98 -20.70
C CYS A 668 -8.35 2.62 -21.77
N VAL A 669 -9.61 2.80 -21.43
CA VAL A 669 -10.64 3.41 -22.27
C VAL A 669 -11.09 4.72 -21.62
N MET A 670 -10.89 5.83 -22.33
CA MET A 670 -11.37 7.14 -21.92
C MET A 670 -12.72 7.39 -22.57
N TRP A 671 -13.70 7.75 -21.74
CA TRP A 671 -15.06 8.12 -22.09
C TRP A 671 -15.19 9.63 -21.98
N ASP A 672 -15.89 10.27 -22.92
CA ASP A 672 -16.09 11.71 -22.88
C ASP A 672 -16.79 12.16 -21.58
N ARG A 673 -16.66 13.46 -21.29
CA ARG A 673 -17.18 14.06 -20.07
C ARG A 673 -18.69 13.81 -19.93
N GLU A 674 -19.07 13.43 -18.72
CA GLU A 674 -20.47 13.35 -18.29
C GLU A 674 -21.08 14.76 -18.30
N GLU A 675 -22.09 14.99 -19.16
CA GLU A 675 -22.90 16.23 -19.22
C GLU A 675 -23.83 16.38 -17.99
#